data_AF-A0AAV9D5F6-F1
#
_entry.id   AF-A0AAV9D5F6-F1
#
_cell.length_a   1.000
_cell.length_b   1.000
_cell.length_c   1.000
_cell.angle_alpha   90.00
_cell.angle_beta   90.00
_cell.angle_gamma   90.00
#
_symmetry.space_group_name_H-M   'P 1'
#
loop_
_entity.id
_entity.type
_entity.pdbx_description
1 polymer ?
#
loop_
_entity_poly.entity_id
_entity_poly.type
_entity_poly.pdbx_seq_one_letter_code
_entity_poly.pdbx_strand_id
1 'polypeptide(L)'
;MAERGGEGGGGRRGGRGGGGGGRSSPLVARPSMQPSLASGLEKKLTLKVSEHGDSACNGGASSEEEYRVPSRPGFGRVGKKCVVRANHFLVQLTDKDLHHYDVAITPEVISRGVNRAVITELIKLHRQSHLGGRLPVYRWSEGTVHCRTIAIQIQAVCHQVAGAGWKSKSFGLLFRKERDFKVAIQMVGRADIHHLQQFLIGRQSDMPQETIQALDVVLRQSPSNRFTVVGRSFFSSSQRADIGDGCEFWRGFCQSLRPTQMGLSLNIDISATAFFKPVLVTQFLAEFLFVRDVSKPLSDTDRLKVKKVLRGLSVETTHVRSCKRRYRISGVSPQPMRQIIIAEGQHYSKKLNEQQVTKMLKATCVRPRNWEMNIIKVVEQNQFKNDEYAAEFGMRIMNELTSLEARVLLPPMLRYNQTGKDSSCRPFFGKWNLIHKVGGRNVVLDDALCRRIPLVSDRPTIIFGADVTHPMPGEDSSPSIAASAIHGLIKVVASMDWPEITKYRGLVSAQPPRQEMIEDLYTESVDPKKGRVSGGMIRELLVAFYRSTGQKPHRIIFYRDGVSEGQFNQVLLYEMTAIRKACGSLENGYLPPVTFVVVQKRHHTRLFPANHGDRRSTVRSGNILPGTVVDRTICHPTGFDFYLCSHAGIQSKAACFMFSVPPAYYAHLAAFRARYYMEGDASDSASHSGTGSGGEVRPLPKMKDNIKDVMFFC
;
A
#
# COMPACT_ATOMS: atom_id res chain seq x y z
N MET A 1 -29.23 -8.00 59.39
CA MET A 1 -28.73 -8.57 60.66
C MET A 1 -27.27 -8.17 60.77
N ALA A 2 -26.93 -7.40 61.81
CA ALA A 2 -25.59 -7.00 62.27
C ALA A 2 -24.71 -6.21 61.28
N GLU A 3 -23.96 -5.17 61.64
CA GLU A 3 -23.90 -4.25 62.78
C GLU A 3 -22.87 -3.18 62.39
N ARG A 4 -23.03 -1.95 62.91
CA ARG A 4 -22.04 -1.01 63.46
C ARG A 4 -20.59 -1.07 62.94
N GLY A 5 -19.90 0.03 62.66
CA GLY A 5 -19.96 1.39 63.21
C GLY A 5 -18.53 1.97 63.20
N GLY A 6 -18.39 3.28 63.44
CA GLY A 6 -17.07 3.89 63.66
C GLY A 6 -16.96 5.35 63.25
N GLU A 7 -17.53 6.23 64.08
CA GLU A 7 -17.27 7.68 64.12
C GLU A 7 -15.90 8.01 64.73
N GLY A 8 -15.42 9.23 64.46
CA GLY A 8 -14.45 9.96 65.28
C GLY A 8 -13.53 10.81 64.42
N GLY A 9 -13.42 12.14 64.52
CA GLY A 9 -13.94 13.09 65.49
C GLY A 9 -12.84 14.11 65.83
N GLY A 10 -13.12 15.41 65.60
CA GLY A 10 -12.48 16.58 66.23
C GLY A 10 -11.03 16.92 65.83
N GLY A 11 -10.58 18.17 65.72
CA GLY A 11 -11.19 19.47 66.02
C GLY A 11 -10.12 20.47 66.49
N ARG A 12 -10.32 21.76 66.16
CA ARG A 12 -9.83 22.98 66.87
C ARG A 12 -8.30 23.25 66.83
N ARG A 13 -7.76 24.47 66.94
CA ARG A 13 -8.21 25.88 66.96
C ARG A 13 -6.93 26.75 67.01
N GLY A 14 -7.02 27.99 66.51
CA GLY A 14 -6.28 29.17 67.00
C GLY A 14 -4.88 29.39 66.41
N GLY A 15 -4.40 30.61 66.12
CA GLY A 15 -4.96 31.95 66.27
C GLY A 15 -3.86 33.00 66.09
N ARG A 16 -4.22 34.11 65.41
CA ARG A 16 -3.78 35.54 65.54
C ARG A 16 -2.30 35.95 65.58
N GLY A 17 -2.00 37.00 64.80
CA GLY A 17 -1.16 38.15 65.20
C GLY A 17 -0.28 38.73 64.09
N GLY A 18 -0.78 39.69 63.28
CA GLY A 18 -0.26 41.07 63.21
C GLY A 18 0.66 41.26 61.99
N GLY A 19 0.66 42.32 61.17
CA GLY A 19 0.11 43.68 61.23
C GLY A 19 1.22 44.66 60.81
N GLY A 20 1.18 45.23 59.60
CA GLY A 20 2.09 46.29 59.14
C GLY A 20 1.96 46.61 57.64
N GLY A 21 1.33 47.76 57.31
CA GLY A 21 1.27 48.34 55.95
C GLY A 21 2.54 49.12 55.59
N GLY A 22 2.72 49.72 54.41
CA GLY A 22 1.90 49.84 53.21
C GLY A 22 2.66 50.62 52.11
N ARG A 23 2.00 50.75 50.94
CA ARG A 23 2.19 51.69 49.81
C ARG A 23 3.35 51.50 48.79
N SER A 24 2.98 50.81 47.70
CA SER A 24 2.88 51.25 46.29
C SER A 24 4.02 51.93 45.49
N SER A 25 4.26 51.30 44.31
CA SER A 25 4.92 51.71 43.04
C SER A 25 6.40 51.34 42.90
N PRO A 26 6.78 50.58 41.85
CA PRO A 26 7.49 51.21 40.71
C PRO A 26 7.34 50.53 39.32
N LEU A 27 7.82 51.23 38.29
CA LEU A 27 7.96 50.81 36.89
C LEU A 27 9.39 50.29 36.57
N VAL A 28 9.42 49.20 35.79
CA VAL A 28 10.39 48.75 34.75
C VAL A 28 11.89 48.57 35.10
N ALA A 29 12.34 47.30 35.15
CA ALA A 29 13.45 46.70 34.38
C ALA A 29 13.56 45.17 34.60
N ARG A 30 13.92 44.41 33.55
CA ARG A 30 14.21 42.93 33.46
C ARG A 30 15.32 42.47 34.46
N PRO A 31 15.58 41.16 34.80
CA PRO A 31 15.42 39.91 34.00
C PRO A 31 15.13 38.54 34.73
N SER A 32 15.00 37.47 33.94
CA SER A 32 15.40 36.03 34.15
C SER A 32 14.49 35.00 34.88
N MET A 33 14.53 33.75 34.36
CA MET A 33 13.95 32.44 34.81
C MET A 33 12.46 32.20 34.44
N GLN A 34 11.95 31.13 33.79
CA GLN A 34 12.40 29.87 33.15
C GLN A 34 11.26 29.40 32.20
N PRO A 35 11.52 28.83 31.01
CA PRO A 35 10.51 28.05 30.26
C PRO A 35 10.67 26.55 30.52
N SER A 36 9.54 25.91 30.79
CA SER A 36 9.35 24.47 30.98
C SER A 36 9.49 23.67 29.67
N LEU A 37 10.06 22.47 29.80
CA LEU A 37 10.32 21.52 28.73
C LEU A 37 9.03 21.03 28.04
N ALA A 38 8.78 21.49 26.82
CA ALA A 38 7.92 20.83 25.85
C ALA A 38 8.25 21.30 24.41
N SER A 39 9.48 21.07 23.96
CA SER A 39 9.84 21.22 22.54
C SER A 39 11.09 20.39 22.20
N GLY A 40 10.89 19.11 21.93
CA GLY A 40 11.98 18.22 21.55
C GLY A 40 11.47 16.93 20.97
N LEU A 41 10.87 16.97 19.76
CA LEU A 41 10.65 15.81 18.88
C LEU A 41 9.98 16.23 17.56
N GLU A 42 10.53 17.21 16.82
CA GLU A 42 10.03 17.48 15.45
C GLU A 42 10.99 18.26 14.53
N LYS A 43 12.32 18.07 14.71
CA LYS A 43 13.32 18.54 13.74
C LYS A 43 14.37 17.47 13.45
N LYS A 44 14.04 16.56 12.54
CA LYS A 44 15.02 15.86 11.68
C LYS A 44 14.28 15.18 10.53
N LEU A 45 14.15 15.90 9.41
CA LEU A 45 14.06 15.42 8.02
C LEU A 45 13.57 16.57 7.14
N THR A 46 14.43 17.56 6.94
CA THR A 46 14.34 18.53 5.84
C THR A 46 15.78 18.90 5.53
N LEU A 47 16.35 18.23 4.52
CA LEU A 47 17.57 18.70 3.88
C LEU A 47 17.19 20.00 3.16
N LYS A 48 17.64 21.12 3.72
CA LYS A 48 17.59 22.43 3.06
C LYS A 48 18.65 22.43 1.96
N VAL A 49 18.22 22.59 0.72
CA VAL A 49 19.09 23.11 -0.35
C VAL A 49 19.24 24.60 -0.06
N SER A 50 20.45 25.03 0.30
CA SER A 50 20.82 26.43 0.44
C SER A 50 21.59 26.86 -0.81
N GLU A 51 21.02 27.82 -1.55
CA GLU A 51 21.73 28.61 -2.56
C GLU A 51 22.81 29.45 -1.87
N HIS A 52 24.09 29.23 -2.17
CA HIS A 52 25.17 30.19 -1.91
C HIS A 52 26.05 30.29 -3.16
N GLY A 53 26.37 31.54 -3.52
CA GLY A 53 26.99 31.96 -4.76
C GLY A 53 28.49 31.66 -4.89
N ASP A 54 28.97 32.05 -6.06
CA ASP A 54 30.29 31.80 -6.64
C ASP A 54 31.49 31.99 -5.69
N SER A 55 32.33 30.95 -5.62
CA SER A 55 33.79 31.09 -5.47
C SER A 55 34.49 29.80 -5.90
N ALA A 56 35.41 29.95 -6.84
CA ALA A 56 36.16 28.87 -7.47
C ALA A 56 37.22 28.26 -6.51
N CYS A 57 37.23 26.93 -6.40
CA CYS A 57 38.44 26.18 -6.07
C CYS A 57 38.33 24.73 -6.62
N ASN A 58 39.35 24.35 -7.38
CA ASN A 58 39.56 23.02 -7.97
C ASN A 58 39.83 21.96 -6.90
N GLY A 59 39.23 20.76 -7.03
CA GLY A 59 39.74 19.56 -6.37
C GLY A 59 38.74 18.40 -6.22
N GLY A 60 38.83 17.41 -7.12
CA GLY A 60 38.48 16.00 -6.84
C GLY A 60 37.00 15.60 -6.98
N ALA A 61 36.58 15.24 -8.19
CA ALA A 61 35.31 14.54 -8.42
C ALA A 61 35.38 13.10 -7.87
N SER A 62 34.69 12.82 -6.75
CA SER A 62 34.24 11.46 -6.45
C SER A 62 32.87 11.27 -7.10
N SER A 63 32.83 10.52 -8.20
CA SER A 63 31.60 10.16 -8.91
C SER A 63 30.70 9.29 -8.04
N GLU A 64 29.69 9.86 -7.40
CA GLU A 64 28.53 9.08 -6.94
C GLU A 64 27.79 8.60 -8.20
N GLU A 65 27.95 7.33 -8.56
CA GLU A 65 27.19 6.73 -9.65
C GLU A 65 25.69 6.75 -9.32
N GLU A 66 24.97 7.71 -9.89
CA GLU A 66 23.52 7.77 -9.81
C GLU A 66 22.92 6.54 -10.53
N TYR A 67 22.38 5.57 -9.78
CA TYR A 67 21.72 4.40 -10.37
C TYR A 67 20.47 4.82 -11.14
N ARG A 68 20.56 4.85 -12.47
CA ARG A 68 19.42 5.12 -13.35
C ARG A 68 18.71 3.84 -13.75
N VAL A 69 17.38 3.89 -13.77
CA VAL A 69 16.55 2.80 -14.29
C VAL A 69 16.88 2.64 -15.79
N PRO A 70 17.21 1.42 -16.25
CA PRO A 70 17.60 1.21 -17.64
C PRO A 70 16.42 1.44 -18.58
N SER A 71 16.71 2.07 -19.72
CA SER A 71 15.76 2.16 -20.82
C SER A 71 15.47 0.78 -21.40
N ARG A 72 14.27 0.59 -21.93
CA ARG A 72 13.86 -0.65 -22.59
C ARG A 72 14.82 -0.99 -23.73
N PRO A 73 15.48 -2.18 -23.72
CA PRO A 73 16.43 -2.56 -24.76
C PRO A 73 15.77 -2.98 -26.08
N GLY A 74 14.47 -3.28 -26.04
CA GLY A 74 13.68 -3.71 -27.18
C GLY A 74 12.46 -4.49 -26.75
N PHE A 75 11.80 -5.11 -27.72
CA PHE A 75 10.60 -5.93 -27.49
C PHE A 75 10.88 -7.40 -27.80
N GLY A 76 10.32 -8.28 -26.97
CA GLY A 76 10.44 -9.71 -27.14
C GLY A 76 9.78 -10.19 -28.44
N ARG A 77 10.40 -11.20 -29.05
CA ARG A 77 9.93 -11.81 -30.32
C ARG A 77 9.53 -13.28 -30.15
N VAL A 78 9.95 -13.93 -29.07
CA VAL A 78 9.73 -15.36 -28.81
C VAL A 78 8.30 -15.61 -28.32
N GLY A 79 7.70 -16.72 -28.74
CA GLY A 79 6.36 -17.16 -28.34
C GLY A 79 5.33 -17.00 -29.46
N LYS A 80 4.23 -17.75 -29.34
CA LYS A 80 3.12 -17.69 -30.32
C LYS A 80 2.36 -16.39 -30.14
N LYS A 81 2.27 -15.57 -31.19
CA LYS A 81 1.49 -14.32 -31.17
C LYS A 81 0.01 -14.58 -30.92
N CYS A 82 -0.61 -13.72 -30.12
CA CYS A 82 -2.05 -13.70 -29.87
C CYS A 82 -2.52 -12.27 -29.58
N VAL A 83 -3.85 -12.08 -29.51
CA VAL A 83 -4.45 -10.80 -29.12
C VAL A 83 -5.18 -10.99 -27.80
N VAL A 84 -4.98 -10.04 -26.88
CA VAL A 84 -5.67 -9.96 -25.59
C VAL A 84 -6.27 -8.58 -25.40
N ARG A 85 -7.26 -8.46 -24.54
CA ARG A 85 -7.83 -7.17 -24.12
C ARG A 85 -7.38 -6.84 -22.71
N ALA A 86 -7.13 -5.57 -22.43
CA ALA A 86 -6.78 -5.09 -21.10
C ALA A 86 -7.80 -4.07 -20.61
N ASN A 87 -8.01 -4.02 -19.29
CA ASN A 87 -8.87 -3.03 -18.63
C ASN A 87 -8.22 -1.63 -18.54
N HIS A 88 -7.64 -1.22 -19.64
CA HIS A 88 -6.99 0.05 -19.89
C HIS A 88 -7.83 0.80 -20.92
N PHE A 89 -8.06 2.08 -20.67
CA PHE A 89 -8.85 2.95 -21.51
C PHE A 89 -7.98 4.13 -21.94
N LEU A 90 -7.87 4.39 -23.24
CA LEU A 90 -7.04 5.48 -23.75
C LEU A 90 -7.57 6.83 -23.25
N VAL A 91 -6.67 7.67 -22.78
CA VAL A 91 -6.94 9.06 -22.42
C VAL A 91 -6.18 9.95 -23.39
N GLN A 92 -6.93 10.63 -24.27
CA GLN A 92 -6.38 11.65 -25.14
C GLN A 92 -6.31 12.96 -24.38
N LEU A 93 -5.15 13.61 -24.42
CA LEU A 93 -4.94 14.93 -23.82
C LEU A 93 -4.81 15.96 -24.95
N THR A 94 -5.59 17.03 -24.85
CA THR A 94 -5.43 18.22 -25.71
C THR A 94 -4.45 19.19 -25.05
N ASP A 95 -3.79 19.99 -25.88
CA ASP A 95 -2.83 20.99 -25.40
C ASP A 95 -3.58 22.16 -24.75
N LYS A 96 -3.74 22.08 -23.42
CA LYS A 96 -4.36 23.11 -22.59
C LYS A 96 -3.41 23.42 -21.44
N ASP A 97 -3.29 24.70 -21.13
CA ASP A 97 -2.52 25.15 -19.98
C ASP A 97 -3.16 24.68 -18.68
N LEU A 98 -2.40 23.91 -17.90
CA LEU A 98 -2.77 23.51 -16.55
C LEU A 98 -2.05 24.39 -15.53
N HIS A 99 -2.78 24.93 -14.57
CA HIS A 99 -2.22 25.81 -13.55
C HIS A 99 -2.39 25.23 -12.14
N HIS A 100 -1.38 25.40 -11.30
CA HIS A 100 -1.27 24.93 -9.92
C HIS A 100 -1.39 26.09 -8.93
N TYR A 101 -2.09 25.85 -7.82
CA TYR A 101 -2.43 26.86 -6.82
C TYR A 101 -2.32 26.29 -5.42
N ASP A 102 -2.34 27.16 -4.44
CA ASP A 102 -2.51 26.82 -3.05
C ASP A 102 -3.83 27.41 -2.53
N VAL A 103 -4.49 26.67 -1.62
CA VAL A 103 -5.79 27.03 -1.07
C VAL A 103 -5.72 26.98 0.45
N ALA A 104 -5.72 28.15 1.09
CA ALA A 104 -5.73 28.29 2.53
C ALA A 104 -7.15 28.58 3.03
N ILE A 105 -7.65 27.78 3.97
CA ILE A 105 -8.97 27.94 4.59
C ILE A 105 -8.77 28.35 6.05
N THR A 106 -9.36 29.48 6.45
CA THR A 106 -9.31 30.01 7.82
C THR A 106 -10.72 30.10 8.39
N PRO A 107 -10.99 29.58 9.61
CA PRO A 107 -10.08 28.87 10.50
C PRO A 107 -9.65 27.51 9.94
N GLU A 108 -8.48 27.01 10.37
CA GLU A 108 -7.94 25.74 9.88
C GLU A 108 -8.92 24.59 10.13
N VAL A 109 -9.22 23.85 9.07
CA VAL A 109 -10.19 22.76 9.09
C VAL A 109 -9.44 21.43 9.04
N ILE A 110 -9.56 20.67 10.11
CA ILE A 110 -8.96 19.33 10.24
C ILE A 110 -9.80 18.26 9.49
N SER A 111 -11.10 18.52 9.29
CA SER A 111 -12.02 17.54 8.70
C SER A 111 -12.09 17.62 7.17
N ARG A 112 -11.68 16.54 6.50
CA ARG A 112 -11.81 16.33 5.03
C ARG A 112 -13.22 16.64 4.50
N GLY A 113 -14.25 16.18 5.20
CA GLY A 113 -15.64 16.36 4.78
C GLY A 113 -16.06 17.82 4.81
N VAL A 114 -15.56 18.59 5.77
CA VAL A 114 -15.81 20.03 5.88
C VAL A 114 -15.08 20.79 4.77
N ASN A 115 -13.81 20.49 4.49
CA ASN A 115 -13.08 21.18 3.42
C ASN A 115 -13.72 20.98 2.06
N ARG A 116 -14.08 19.74 1.72
CA ARG A 116 -14.81 19.46 0.48
C ARG A 116 -16.11 20.25 0.41
N ALA A 117 -16.83 20.34 1.52
CA ALA A 117 -18.07 21.09 1.63
C ALA A 117 -17.88 22.59 1.39
N VAL A 118 -16.88 23.21 2.03
CA VAL A 118 -16.53 24.63 1.86
C VAL A 118 -16.18 24.92 0.41
N ILE A 119 -15.30 24.12 -0.21
CA ILE A 119 -14.90 24.31 -1.61
C ILE A 119 -16.08 24.10 -2.57
N THR A 120 -16.95 23.12 -2.31
CA THR A 120 -18.13 22.88 -3.15
C THR A 120 -19.07 24.09 -3.13
N GLU A 121 -19.30 24.68 -1.96
CA GLU A 121 -20.15 25.86 -1.85
C GLU A 121 -19.48 27.11 -2.44
N LEU A 122 -18.16 27.27 -2.27
CA LEU A 122 -17.41 28.34 -2.93
C LEU A 122 -17.56 28.27 -4.44
N ILE A 123 -17.42 27.08 -5.04
CA ILE A 123 -17.62 26.89 -6.48
C ILE A 123 -19.04 27.26 -6.83
N LYS A 124 -20.04 26.76 -6.10
CA LYS A 124 -21.46 27.02 -6.39
C LYS A 124 -21.82 28.51 -6.34
N LEU A 125 -21.33 29.26 -5.36
CA LEU A 125 -21.63 30.69 -5.17
C LEU A 125 -20.82 31.59 -6.10
N HIS A 126 -19.55 31.26 -6.34
CA HIS A 126 -18.62 32.14 -7.03
C HIS A 126 -18.25 31.66 -8.44
N ARG A 127 -18.90 30.60 -8.98
CA ARG A 127 -18.60 30.04 -10.31
C ARG A 127 -18.57 31.10 -11.40
N GLN A 128 -19.66 31.86 -11.52
CA GLN A 128 -19.82 32.82 -12.62
C GLN A 128 -19.11 34.16 -12.33
N SER A 129 -19.11 34.59 -11.07
CA SER A 129 -18.58 35.90 -10.69
C SER A 129 -17.05 35.88 -10.63
N HIS A 130 -16.49 34.94 -9.88
CA HIS A 130 -15.08 34.95 -9.56
C HIS A 130 -14.32 33.72 -10.04
N LEU A 131 -14.95 32.68 -10.58
CA LEU A 131 -14.25 31.55 -11.20
C LEU A 131 -14.37 31.53 -12.72
N GLY A 132 -14.97 32.58 -13.33
CA GLY A 132 -15.04 32.74 -14.78
C GLY A 132 -15.75 31.58 -15.49
N GLY A 133 -16.73 30.95 -14.82
CA GLY A 133 -17.47 29.80 -15.31
C GLY A 133 -16.75 28.45 -15.17
N ARG A 134 -15.49 28.43 -14.72
CA ARG A 134 -14.60 27.25 -14.67
C ARG A 134 -14.96 26.26 -13.56
N LEU A 135 -14.48 25.02 -13.71
CA LEU A 135 -14.71 23.91 -12.77
C LEU A 135 -13.40 23.46 -12.10
N PRO A 136 -13.05 24.02 -10.92
CA PRO A 136 -11.83 23.62 -10.25
C PRO A 136 -11.96 22.23 -9.57
N VAL A 137 -10.84 21.51 -9.51
CA VAL A 137 -10.69 20.18 -8.92
C VAL A 137 -9.73 20.22 -7.73
N TYR A 138 -10.17 19.73 -6.56
CA TYR A 138 -9.45 19.86 -5.29
C TYR A 138 -8.98 18.50 -4.73
N ARG A 139 -7.72 18.40 -4.23
CA ARG A 139 -7.15 17.18 -3.61
C ARG A 139 -6.61 17.42 -2.20
N TRP A 140 -7.29 16.92 -1.17
CA TRP A 140 -6.78 16.96 0.21
C TRP A 140 -5.63 15.97 0.48
N SER A 141 -4.54 16.42 1.11
CA SER A 141 -3.49 15.59 1.75
C SER A 141 -3.37 15.90 3.25
N GLU A 142 -3.27 14.85 4.10
CA GLU A 142 -2.94 14.99 5.52
C GLU A 142 -1.49 15.45 5.69
N GLY A 143 -1.23 16.48 6.51
CA GLY A 143 0.11 16.88 6.95
C GLY A 143 0.78 18.00 6.15
N THR A 144 0.22 18.43 5.02
CA THR A 144 0.59 19.68 4.35
C THR A 144 -0.58 20.10 3.47
N VAL A 145 -1.14 21.29 3.69
CA VAL A 145 -2.20 21.86 2.86
C VAL A 145 -1.58 22.25 1.53
N HIS A 146 -1.68 21.42 0.50
CA HIS A 146 -1.37 21.82 -0.88
C HIS A 146 -2.48 21.28 -1.78
N CYS A 147 -3.35 22.18 -2.27
CA CYS A 147 -4.42 21.85 -3.19
C CYS A 147 -4.32 22.70 -4.44
N ARG A 148 -3.86 22.07 -5.53
CA ARG A 148 -3.50 22.68 -6.81
C ARG A 148 -4.72 22.82 -7.72
N THR A 149 -5.28 24.04 -7.86
CA THR A 149 -6.26 24.37 -8.92
C THR A 149 -6.48 25.86 -9.26
N ILE A 150 -6.65 26.14 -10.56
CA ILE A 150 -6.91 27.41 -11.30
C ILE A 150 -7.51 28.58 -10.51
N ALA A 151 -6.81 29.74 -10.54
CA ALA A 151 -7.19 31.01 -9.92
C ALA A 151 -8.17 31.81 -10.76
N ILE A 152 -8.88 32.63 -10.01
CA ILE A 152 -8.87 34.08 -10.22
C ILE A 152 -8.20 34.69 -8.97
N GLN A 153 -7.51 35.83 -9.11
CA GLN A 153 -7.08 36.62 -7.96
C GLN A 153 -8.33 37.23 -7.35
N ILE A 154 -8.82 36.59 -6.31
CA ILE A 154 -10.04 36.99 -5.63
C ILE A 154 -9.63 37.35 -4.21
N GLN A 155 -9.54 38.65 -3.90
CA GLN A 155 -9.88 39.09 -2.55
C GLN A 155 -11.41 39.02 -2.40
N ALA A 156 -11.99 37.81 -2.42
CA ALA A 156 -13.33 37.64 -1.89
C ALA A 156 -13.14 37.39 -0.41
N VAL A 157 -13.37 38.46 0.35
CA VAL A 157 -14.00 38.21 1.63
C VAL A 157 -15.39 37.66 1.28
N CYS A 158 -15.61 36.35 1.50
CA CYS A 158 -16.96 35.84 1.62
C CYS A 158 -17.58 36.52 2.84
N HIS A 159 -18.19 37.68 2.63
CA HIS A 159 -19.11 38.28 3.58
C HIS A 159 -20.42 37.51 3.43
N GLN A 160 -20.78 36.77 4.49
CA GLN A 160 -22.05 36.07 4.66
C GLN A 160 -22.35 34.95 3.65
N VAL A 161 -22.14 33.71 4.08
CA VAL A 161 -22.99 32.61 3.62
C VAL A 161 -24.30 32.70 4.41
N ALA A 162 -25.20 33.59 4.00
CA ALA A 162 -26.47 33.83 4.69
C ALA A 162 -27.39 32.60 4.62
N GLY A 163 -27.72 32.04 5.78
CA GLY A 163 -28.57 30.88 5.95
C GLY A 163 -30.07 31.13 5.83
N ALA A 164 -30.52 31.66 4.69
CA ALA A 164 -31.95 31.68 4.37
C ALA A 164 -32.28 30.60 3.32
N GLY A 165 -32.54 29.36 3.77
CA GLY A 165 -33.16 28.32 2.94
C GLY A 165 -32.31 27.08 2.66
N TRP A 166 -31.74 26.46 3.68
CA TRP A 166 -30.95 25.22 3.54
C TRP A 166 -31.87 24.00 3.31
N LYS A 167 -32.19 23.67 2.05
CA LYS A 167 -32.96 22.45 1.67
C LYS A 167 -32.10 21.31 1.09
N SER A 168 -30.80 21.24 1.40
CA SER A 168 -29.98 20.07 1.03
C SER A 168 -29.85 19.09 2.20
N LYS A 169 -30.43 17.89 2.04
CA LYS A 169 -30.49 16.81 3.06
C LYS A 169 -29.12 16.37 3.61
N SER A 170 -28.01 16.74 2.94
CA SER A 170 -26.66 16.27 3.26
C SER A 170 -25.87 17.19 4.22
N PHE A 171 -26.23 18.48 4.33
CA PHE A 171 -25.39 19.51 4.95
C PHE A 171 -25.83 19.97 6.35
N GLY A 172 -27.12 19.89 6.68
CA GLY A 172 -27.65 20.29 8.00
C GLY A 172 -27.09 19.47 9.18
N LEU A 173 -26.30 18.43 8.92
CA LEU A 173 -25.75 17.52 9.92
C LEU A 173 -24.35 17.93 10.43
N LEU A 174 -23.61 18.77 9.71
CA LEU A 174 -22.18 19.05 10.01
C LEU A 174 -21.97 20.30 10.87
N PHE A 175 -22.87 21.28 10.84
CA PHE A 175 -22.68 22.56 11.55
C PHE A 175 -23.90 22.94 12.40
N ARG A 176 -23.62 23.28 13.66
CA ARG A 176 -24.61 23.66 14.69
C ARG A 176 -24.91 25.17 14.72
N LYS A 177 -24.07 25.97 14.08
CA LYS A 177 -24.13 27.44 13.94
C LYS A 177 -23.53 27.81 12.58
N GLU A 178 -23.97 28.91 12.00
CA GLU A 178 -23.27 29.54 10.87
C GLU A 178 -21.80 29.75 11.26
N ARG A 179 -20.90 29.37 10.36
CA ARG A 179 -19.46 29.59 10.52
C ARG A 179 -18.93 30.23 9.27
N ASP A 180 -18.22 31.34 9.46
CA ASP A 180 -17.55 32.01 8.38
C ASP A 180 -16.21 31.33 8.09
N PHE A 181 -15.96 31.06 6.81
CA PHE A 181 -14.69 30.58 6.32
C PHE A 181 -14.11 31.60 5.35
N LYS A 182 -12.86 32.01 5.59
CA LYS A 182 -12.07 32.78 4.63
C LYS A 182 -11.26 31.80 3.80
N VAL A 183 -11.39 31.86 2.49
CA VAL A 183 -10.64 31.03 1.55
C VAL A 183 -9.72 31.93 0.74
N ALA A 184 -8.41 31.72 0.85
CA ALA A 184 -7.40 32.38 0.03
C ALA A 184 -6.89 31.39 -1.01
N ILE A 185 -6.82 31.82 -2.27
CA ILE A 185 -6.35 31.01 -3.41
C ILE A 185 -5.19 31.75 -4.08
N GLN A 186 -4.03 31.11 -4.21
CA GLN A 186 -2.81 31.73 -4.76
C GLN A 186 -2.16 30.85 -5.83
N MET A 187 -1.69 31.44 -6.94
CA MET A 187 -0.97 30.70 -7.99
C MET A 187 0.42 30.27 -7.51
N VAL A 188 0.75 29.00 -7.74
CA VAL A 188 2.05 28.39 -7.39
C VAL A 188 2.85 28.05 -8.64
N GLY A 189 2.22 27.65 -9.74
CA GLY A 189 2.95 27.29 -10.96
C GLY A 189 2.07 26.80 -12.09
N ARG A 190 2.70 26.27 -13.14
CA ARG A 190 2.04 25.65 -14.30
C ARG A 190 2.47 24.20 -14.42
N ALA A 191 1.54 23.31 -14.75
CA ALA A 191 1.88 21.93 -15.07
C ALA A 191 2.42 21.89 -16.50
N ASP A 192 3.59 21.30 -16.67
CA ASP A 192 4.23 21.19 -17.97
C ASP A 192 3.65 20.00 -18.75
N ILE A 193 2.65 20.30 -19.59
CA ILE A 193 2.06 19.31 -20.50
C ILE A 193 3.03 18.91 -21.61
N HIS A 194 3.90 19.82 -22.03
CA HIS A 194 4.90 19.55 -23.06
C HIS A 194 5.90 18.49 -22.58
N HIS A 195 6.43 18.63 -21.36
CA HIS A 195 7.27 17.62 -20.71
C HIS A 195 6.53 16.27 -20.65
N LEU A 196 5.26 16.25 -20.23
CA LEU A 196 4.47 15.02 -20.22
C LEU A 196 4.38 14.38 -21.61
N GLN A 197 4.14 15.16 -22.66
CA GLN A 197 4.11 14.65 -24.03
C GLN A 197 5.48 14.11 -24.47
N GLN A 198 6.58 14.83 -24.20
CA GLN A 198 7.95 14.37 -24.51
C GLN A 198 8.32 13.08 -23.76
N PHE A 199 7.87 12.94 -22.51
CA PHE A 199 8.04 11.72 -21.72
C PHE A 199 7.24 10.54 -22.32
N LEU A 200 5.97 10.76 -22.69
CA LEU A 200 5.11 9.70 -23.25
C LEU A 200 5.62 9.17 -24.60
N ILE A 201 6.23 10.02 -25.44
CA ILE A 201 6.88 9.58 -26.68
C ILE A 201 8.29 9.03 -26.46
N GLY A 202 8.80 9.07 -25.23
CA GLY A 202 10.09 8.53 -24.83
C GLY A 202 11.31 9.39 -25.17
N ARG A 203 11.12 10.68 -25.48
CA ARG A 203 12.23 11.63 -25.67
C ARG A 203 12.82 12.13 -24.35
N GLN A 204 12.00 12.18 -23.29
CA GLN A 204 12.46 12.46 -21.93
C GLN A 204 12.30 11.21 -21.05
N SER A 205 13.30 10.95 -20.20
CA SER A 205 13.31 9.80 -19.29
C SER A 205 12.72 10.13 -17.93
N ASP A 206 12.83 11.38 -17.50
CA ASP A 206 12.26 11.84 -16.23
C ASP A 206 10.73 11.91 -16.34
N MET A 207 10.05 11.45 -15.30
CA MET A 207 8.60 11.34 -15.30
C MET A 207 8.01 12.55 -14.57
N PRO A 208 7.14 13.37 -15.22
CA PRO A 208 6.49 14.51 -14.57
C PRO A 208 5.38 14.04 -13.63
N GLN A 209 5.80 13.51 -12.47
CA GLN A 209 4.94 12.89 -11.46
C GLN A 209 3.83 13.85 -11.02
N GLU A 210 4.16 15.13 -10.85
CA GLU A 210 3.21 16.15 -10.42
C GLU A 210 2.07 16.36 -11.43
N THR A 211 2.40 16.43 -12.72
CA THR A 211 1.43 16.59 -13.81
C THR A 211 0.52 15.37 -13.91
N ILE A 212 1.08 14.16 -13.87
CA ILE A 212 0.30 12.92 -13.89
C ILE A 212 -0.62 12.84 -12.67
N GLN A 213 -0.11 13.20 -11.49
CA GLN A 213 -0.92 13.27 -10.28
C GLN A 213 -2.04 14.32 -10.42
N ALA A 214 -1.78 15.49 -10.98
CA ALA A 214 -2.82 16.52 -11.18
C ALA A 214 -3.96 15.99 -12.07
N LEU A 215 -3.62 15.38 -13.20
CA LEU A 215 -4.58 14.74 -14.11
C LEU A 215 -5.36 13.59 -13.43
N ASP A 216 -4.71 12.81 -12.56
CA ASP A 216 -5.39 11.78 -11.77
C ASP A 216 -6.41 12.39 -10.78
N VAL A 217 -6.20 13.61 -10.25
CA VAL A 217 -7.24 14.27 -9.42
C VAL A 217 -8.48 14.52 -10.25
N VAL A 218 -8.29 15.07 -11.45
CA VAL A 218 -9.35 15.51 -12.36
C VAL A 218 -10.31 14.35 -12.61
N LEU A 219 -9.76 13.22 -13.05
CA LEU A 219 -10.55 12.04 -13.34
C LEU A 219 -11.24 11.44 -12.11
N ARG A 220 -10.75 11.73 -10.90
CA ARG A 220 -11.31 11.22 -9.64
C ARG A 220 -12.36 12.13 -9.03
N GLN A 221 -12.51 13.37 -9.52
CA GLN A 221 -13.38 14.37 -8.90
C GLN A 221 -14.85 13.97 -8.93
N SER A 222 -15.36 13.63 -10.12
CA SER A 222 -16.75 13.22 -10.34
C SER A 222 -17.12 11.92 -9.57
N PRO A 223 -16.33 10.83 -9.65
CA PRO A 223 -16.56 9.65 -8.81
C PRO A 223 -16.52 9.96 -7.30
N SER A 224 -15.60 10.82 -6.85
CA SER A 224 -15.50 11.17 -5.42
C SER A 224 -16.73 11.92 -4.90
N ASN A 225 -17.52 12.59 -5.77
CA ASN A 225 -18.77 13.23 -5.39
C ASN A 225 -19.92 12.22 -5.23
N ARG A 226 -19.85 11.08 -5.93
CA ARG A 226 -20.93 10.10 -6.03
C ARG A 226 -20.75 8.88 -5.14
N PHE A 227 -19.50 8.56 -4.78
CA PHE A 227 -19.14 7.32 -4.10
C PHE A 227 -18.32 7.56 -2.84
N THR A 228 -18.31 6.56 -1.96
CA THR A 228 -17.40 6.54 -0.81
C THR A 228 -16.00 6.15 -1.27
N VAL A 229 -15.02 7.01 -1.00
CA VAL A 229 -13.63 6.83 -1.43
C VAL A 229 -12.84 6.05 -0.37
N VAL A 230 -12.21 4.95 -0.76
CA VAL A 230 -11.23 4.22 0.06
C VAL A 230 -10.00 3.93 -0.78
N GLY A 231 -8.88 4.59 -0.45
CA GLY A 231 -7.66 4.53 -1.25
C GLY A 231 -7.88 5.00 -2.69
N ARG A 232 -7.52 4.16 -3.66
CA ARG A 232 -7.75 4.43 -5.10
C ARG A 232 -9.12 3.96 -5.62
N SER A 233 -9.98 3.42 -4.74
CA SER A 233 -11.26 2.83 -5.12
C SER A 233 -12.46 3.64 -4.64
N PHE A 234 -13.56 3.49 -5.38
CA PHE A 234 -14.85 4.13 -5.18
C PHE A 234 -15.92 3.08 -4.91
N PHE A 235 -16.65 3.19 -3.80
CA PHE A 235 -17.62 2.19 -3.35
C PHE A 235 -19.03 2.78 -3.23
N SER A 236 -20.04 1.98 -3.56
CA SER A 236 -21.44 2.37 -3.46
C SER A 236 -22.19 1.54 -2.42
N SER A 237 -22.94 2.21 -1.54
CA SER A 237 -23.85 1.58 -0.59
C SER A 237 -25.01 0.83 -1.26
N SER A 238 -25.34 1.17 -2.51
CA SER A 238 -26.41 0.52 -3.28
C SER A 238 -26.09 -0.93 -3.65
N GLN A 239 -24.81 -1.28 -3.82
CA GLN A 239 -24.36 -2.60 -4.23
C GLN A 239 -23.66 -3.30 -3.07
N ARG A 240 -24.44 -3.67 -2.06
CA ARG A 240 -23.96 -4.28 -0.82
C ARG A 240 -24.50 -5.67 -0.59
N ALA A 241 -23.77 -6.48 0.18
CA ALA A 241 -24.28 -7.74 0.71
C ALA A 241 -23.64 -8.09 2.05
N ASP A 242 -24.41 -8.80 2.87
CA ASP A 242 -24.05 -9.17 4.24
C ASP A 242 -22.91 -10.20 4.28
N ILE A 243 -21.90 -9.95 5.11
CA ILE A 243 -20.81 -10.90 5.38
C ILE A 243 -20.83 -11.46 6.81
N GLY A 244 -21.68 -10.95 7.70
CA GLY A 244 -21.80 -11.35 9.10
C GLY A 244 -21.04 -10.44 10.08
N ASP A 245 -21.32 -10.61 11.37
CA ASP A 245 -20.70 -9.89 12.50
C ASP A 245 -20.78 -8.37 12.36
N GLY A 246 -21.99 -7.87 12.04
CA GLY A 246 -22.21 -6.45 11.86
C GLY A 246 -21.46 -5.82 10.67
N CYS A 247 -20.94 -6.63 9.75
CA CYS A 247 -20.21 -6.18 8.57
C CYS A 247 -20.94 -6.55 7.27
N GLU A 248 -20.84 -5.69 6.28
CA GLU A 248 -21.30 -5.90 4.91
C GLU A 248 -20.18 -5.57 3.93
N PHE A 249 -20.15 -6.17 2.75
CA PHE A 249 -19.22 -5.74 1.70
C PHE A 249 -19.93 -4.83 0.71
N TRP A 250 -19.24 -3.80 0.23
CA TRP A 250 -19.71 -2.93 -0.83
C TRP A 250 -18.91 -3.19 -2.10
N ARG A 251 -19.59 -3.21 -3.25
CA ARG A 251 -18.96 -3.22 -4.57
C ARG A 251 -18.61 -1.82 -5.02
N GLY A 252 -17.59 -1.77 -5.84
CA GLY A 252 -17.01 -0.55 -6.34
C GLY A 252 -16.05 -0.79 -7.49
N PHE A 253 -15.25 0.21 -7.79
CA PHE A 253 -14.20 0.12 -8.78
C PHE A 253 -12.95 0.87 -8.33
N CYS A 254 -11.79 0.34 -8.70
CA CYS A 254 -10.51 1.04 -8.60
C CYS A 254 -10.28 1.83 -9.87
N GLN A 255 -9.68 3.00 -9.71
CA GLN A 255 -9.31 3.88 -10.82
C GLN A 255 -7.90 4.42 -10.61
N SER A 256 -7.06 4.32 -11.63
CA SER A 256 -5.74 4.94 -11.64
C SER A 256 -5.33 5.36 -13.03
N LEU A 257 -4.87 6.60 -13.19
CA LEU A 257 -4.21 7.07 -14.40
C LEU A 257 -2.78 6.53 -14.48
N ARG A 258 -2.37 6.02 -15.65
CA ARG A 258 -1.02 5.49 -15.90
C ARG A 258 -0.41 6.07 -17.17
N PRO A 259 0.88 6.47 -17.15
CA PRO A 259 1.62 6.71 -18.39
C PRO A 259 1.97 5.37 -19.03
N THR A 260 1.74 5.26 -20.33
CA THR A 260 1.97 4.04 -21.10
C THR A 260 2.49 4.36 -22.49
N GLN A 261 2.97 3.36 -23.23
CA GLN A 261 3.44 3.53 -24.61
C GLN A 261 2.35 4.01 -25.58
N MET A 262 1.06 3.81 -25.27
CA MET A 262 -0.06 4.36 -26.04
C MET A 262 -0.46 5.79 -25.63
N GLY A 263 0.29 6.42 -24.72
CA GLY A 263 -0.07 7.68 -24.08
C GLY A 263 -0.61 7.47 -22.67
N LEU A 264 -1.51 8.36 -22.22
CA LEU A 264 -2.16 8.18 -20.93
C LEU A 264 -3.23 7.10 -20.99
N SER A 265 -3.29 6.27 -19.96
CA SER A 265 -4.26 5.19 -19.85
C SER A 265 -4.97 5.22 -18.50
N LEU A 266 -6.30 5.27 -18.52
CA LEU A 266 -7.12 5.10 -17.34
C LEU A 266 -7.31 3.60 -17.09
N ASN A 267 -6.72 3.07 -16.03
CA ASN A 267 -6.93 1.69 -15.61
C ASN A 267 -8.14 1.63 -14.67
N ILE A 268 -9.13 0.79 -15.00
CA ILE A 268 -10.36 0.60 -14.21
C ILE A 268 -10.52 -0.89 -13.89
N ASP A 269 -10.66 -1.24 -12.61
CA ASP A 269 -10.87 -2.63 -12.17
C ASP A 269 -12.00 -2.71 -11.14
N ILE A 270 -12.67 -3.86 -11.07
CA ILE A 270 -13.72 -4.08 -10.07
C ILE A 270 -13.08 -4.24 -8.69
N SER A 271 -13.69 -3.63 -7.68
CA SER A 271 -13.26 -3.69 -6.29
C SER A 271 -14.41 -4.07 -5.38
N ALA A 272 -14.09 -4.72 -4.28
CA ALA A 272 -15.02 -4.96 -3.19
C ALA A 272 -14.26 -4.83 -1.87
N THR A 273 -14.86 -4.21 -0.86
CA THR A 273 -14.28 -4.10 0.48
C THR A 273 -15.36 -4.10 1.54
N ALA A 274 -14.98 -4.35 2.79
CA ALA A 274 -15.89 -4.44 3.91
C ALA A 274 -16.19 -3.06 4.52
N PHE A 275 -17.43 -2.89 4.97
CA PHE A 275 -17.98 -1.72 5.64
C PHE A 275 -18.78 -2.17 6.86
N PHE A 276 -18.87 -1.30 7.86
CA PHE A 276 -19.77 -1.53 9.00
C PHE A 276 -21.22 -1.38 8.57
N LYS A 277 -22.08 -2.29 9.02
CA LYS A 277 -23.53 -2.15 8.83
C LYS A 277 -24.07 -1.01 9.69
N PRO A 278 -25.08 -0.25 9.20
CA PRO A 278 -25.76 0.76 10.01
C PRO A 278 -26.79 0.12 10.95
N VAL A 279 -26.32 -0.68 11.91
CA VAL A 279 -27.14 -1.35 12.93
C VAL A 279 -26.99 -0.70 14.30
N LEU A 280 -27.90 -1.01 15.23
CA LEU A 280 -27.76 -0.62 16.62
C LEU A 280 -26.44 -1.13 17.18
N VAL A 281 -25.74 -0.29 17.96
CA VAL A 281 -24.46 -0.69 18.59
C VAL A 281 -24.65 -1.95 19.45
N THR A 282 -25.78 -2.08 20.14
CA THR A 282 -26.10 -3.28 20.93
C THR A 282 -26.26 -4.53 20.06
N GLN A 283 -26.90 -4.41 18.90
CA GLN A 283 -27.06 -5.52 17.94
C GLN A 283 -25.71 -5.91 17.33
N PHE A 284 -24.90 -4.93 16.94
CA PHE A 284 -23.54 -5.15 16.46
C PHE A 284 -22.71 -5.94 17.48
N LEU A 285 -22.78 -5.57 18.77
CA LEU A 285 -22.05 -6.26 19.83
C LEU A 285 -22.59 -7.67 20.12
N ALA A 286 -23.91 -7.86 20.05
CA ALA A 286 -24.52 -9.18 20.19
C ALA A 286 -24.03 -10.14 19.10
N GLU A 287 -24.00 -9.69 17.84
CA GLU A 287 -23.43 -10.45 16.72
C GLU A 287 -21.92 -10.69 16.91
N PHE A 288 -21.16 -9.63 17.23
CA PHE A 288 -19.70 -9.71 17.34
C PHE A 288 -19.20 -10.60 18.49
N LEU A 289 -19.89 -10.61 19.64
CA LEU A 289 -19.54 -11.44 20.80
C LEU A 289 -20.25 -12.80 20.79
N PHE A 290 -21.11 -13.07 19.81
CA PHE A 290 -21.99 -14.25 19.79
C PHE A 290 -22.87 -14.39 21.04
N VAL A 291 -23.32 -13.26 21.60
CA VAL A 291 -24.13 -13.21 22.82
C VAL A 291 -25.60 -13.07 22.45
N ARG A 292 -26.43 -14.01 22.91
CA ARG A 292 -27.90 -13.99 22.70
C ARG A 292 -28.62 -13.04 23.67
N ASP A 293 -28.08 -12.87 24.87
CA ASP A 293 -28.69 -12.07 25.93
C ASP A 293 -27.79 -10.88 26.30
N VAL A 294 -28.17 -9.70 25.80
CA VAL A 294 -27.49 -8.42 26.06
C VAL A 294 -27.88 -7.76 27.38
N SER A 295 -28.74 -8.40 28.19
CA SER A 295 -29.15 -7.88 29.51
C SER A 295 -28.14 -8.18 30.62
N LYS A 296 -27.28 -9.19 30.42
CA LYS A 296 -26.23 -9.56 31.37
C LYS A 296 -25.02 -8.63 31.26
N PRO A 297 -24.36 -8.28 32.39
CA PRO A 297 -23.09 -7.57 32.37
C PRO A 297 -22.04 -8.33 31.54
N LEU A 298 -21.23 -7.59 30.78
CA LEU A 298 -20.11 -8.16 30.04
C LEU A 298 -19.00 -8.61 31.00
N SER A 299 -18.35 -9.74 30.67
CA SER A 299 -17.10 -10.13 31.33
C SER A 299 -16.01 -9.06 31.12
N ASP A 300 -15.01 -9.00 31.99
CA ASP A 300 -13.89 -8.06 31.80
C ASP A 300 -13.15 -8.27 30.48
N THR A 301 -13.01 -9.53 30.07
CA THR A 301 -12.43 -9.92 28.78
C THR A 301 -13.24 -9.37 27.61
N ASP A 302 -14.56 -9.51 27.64
CA ASP A 302 -15.42 -9.02 26.56
C ASP A 302 -15.53 -7.50 26.57
N ARG A 303 -15.52 -6.86 27.73
CA ARG A 303 -15.47 -5.39 27.86
C ARG A 303 -14.22 -4.81 27.17
N LEU A 304 -13.07 -5.46 27.29
CA LEU A 304 -11.84 -5.06 26.58
C LEU A 304 -11.98 -5.24 25.06
N LYS A 305 -12.57 -6.35 24.60
CA LYS A 305 -12.86 -6.56 23.17
C LYS A 305 -13.81 -5.50 22.62
N VAL A 306 -14.90 -5.20 23.32
CA VAL A 306 -15.88 -4.17 22.95
C VAL A 306 -15.24 -2.79 22.89
N LYS A 307 -14.47 -2.41 23.92
CA LYS A 307 -13.74 -1.13 23.94
C LYS A 307 -12.80 -1.01 22.74
N LYS A 308 -12.10 -2.08 22.39
CA LYS A 308 -11.18 -2.13 21.23
C LYS A 308 -11.93 -2.06 19.88
N VAL A 309 -13.10 -2.68 19.78
CA VAL A 309 -13.85 -2.72 18.53
C VAL A 309 -14.54 -1.39 18.24
N LEU A 310 -15.13 -0.77 19.26
CA LEU A 310 -15.89 0.46 19.14
C LEU A 310 -15.02 1.72 19.08
N ARG A 311 -13.82 1.71 19.66
CA ARG A 311 -12.95 2.89 19.69
C ARG A 311 -12.69 3.42 18.28
N GLY A 312 -12.96 4.70 18.07
CA GLY A 312 -12.74 5.39 16.81
C GLY A 312 -13.88 5.25 15.80
N LEU A 313 -14.89 4.39 16.05
CA LEU A 313 -16.09 4.31 15.22
C LEU A 313 -16.97 5.53 15.38
N SER A 314 -17.61 5.93 14.29
CA SER A 314 -18.62 6.97 14.26
C SER A 314 -20.01 6.37 14.47
N VAL A 315 -20.84 7.05 15.25
CA VAL A 315 -22.19 6.61 15.59
C VAL A 315 -23.18 7.75 15.50
N GLU A 316 -24.44 7.42 15.27
CA GLU A 316 -25.55 8.35 15.14
C GLU A 316 -26.62 8.07 16.19
N THR A 317 -27.11 9.13 16.83
CA THR A 317 -28.19 9.05 17.83
C THR A 317 -29.55 9.04 17.16
N THR A 318 -30.45 8.14 17.58
CA THR A 318 -31.80 8.03 16.97
C THR A 318 -32.91 8.72 17.76
N HIS A 319 -32.63 9.22 18.98
CA HIS A 319 -33.63 9.82 19.86
C HIS A 319 -34.05 11.25 19.46
N VAL A 320 -33.33 11.92 18.54
CA VAL A 320 -33.67 13.26 18.05
C VAL A 320 -34.10 13.18 16.58
N ARG A 321 -35.42 13.18 16.34
CA ARG A 321 -36.01 13.06 14.98
C ARG A 321 -35.63 14.20 14.02
N SER A 322 -35.23 15.36 14.54
CA SER A 322 -34.90 16.55 13.75
C SER A 322 -33.43 16.63 13.32
N CYS A 323 -32.49 15.91 13.97
CA CYS A 323 -31.05 16.00 13.72
C CYS A 323 -30.32 14.69 14.06
N LYS A 324 -29.87 13.93 13.04
CA LYS A 324 -29.01 12.75 13.22
C LYS A 324 -27.58 13.17 13.57
N ARG A 325 -27.24 13.33 14.84
CA ARG A 325 -25.88 13.75 15.23
C ARG A 325 -24.89 12.60 15.10
N ARG A 326 -23.76 12.85 14.44
CA ARG A 326 -22.64 11.91 14.34
C ARG A 326 -21.59 12.19 15.43
N TYR A 327 -21.24 11.16 16.18
CA TYR A 327 -20.24 11.20 17.25
C TYR A 327 -19.15 10.17 16.99
N ARG A 328 -17.92 10.43 17.43
CA ARG A 328 -16.84 9.43 17.41
C ARG A 328 -16.66 8.83 18.79
N ILE A 329 -16.69 7.50 18.89
CA ILE A 329 -16.54 6.80 20.16
C ILE A 329 -15.09 6.91 20.63
N SER A 330 -14.89 7.52 21.81
CA SER A 330 -13.59 7.55 22.50
C SER A 330 -13.44 6.41 23.52
N GLY A 331 -14.56 5.97 24.12
CA GLY A 331 -14.58 4.93 25.15
C GLY A 331 -16.00 4.41 25.42
N VAL A 332 -16.10 3.46 26.35
CA VAL A 332 -17.37 2.82 26.76
C VAL A 332 -17.72 3.28 28.17
N SER A 333 -18.91 3.84 28.35
CA SER A 333 -19.44 4.27 29.67
C SER A 333 -20.08 3.07 30.40
N PRO A 334 -20.07 3.04 31.74
CA PRO A 334 -20.84 2.07 32.52
C PRO A 334 -22.36 2.29 32.45
N GLN A 335 -22.82 3.46 31.97
CA GLN A 335 -24.24 3.76 31.83
C GLN A 335 -24.79 3.26 30.49
N PRO A 336 -25.96 2.61 30.46
CA PRO A 336 -26.56 2.12 29.23
C PRO A 336 -27.03 3.28 28.36
N MET A 337 -26.48 3.42 27.16
CA MET A 337 -27.02 4.35 26.17
C MET A 337 -27.95 3.57 25.23
N ARG A 338 -29.25 3.84 25.33
CA ARG A 338 -30.25 3.25 24.43
C ARG A 338 -30.27 4.04 23.13
N GLN A 339 -30.42 3.34 22.01
CA GLN A 339 -30.71 3.91 20.69
C GLN A 339 -29.54 4.70 20.02
N ILE A 340 -28.41 4.02 19.84
CA ILE A 340 -27.28 4.47 19.00
C ILE A 340 -27.12 3.52 17.81
N ILE A 341 -27.00 4.06 16.61
CA ILE A 341 -26.72 3.31 15.37
C ILE A 341 -25.29 3.57 14.91
N ILE A 342 -24.61 2.58 14.34
CA ILE A 342 -23.31 2.78 13.68
C ILE A 342 -23.51 3.61 12.41
N ALA A 343 -22.73 4.67 12.22
CA ALA A 343 -22.87 5.52 11.03
C ALA A 343 -22.54 4.74 9.75
N GLU A 344 -23.33 4.92 8.70
CA GLU A 344 -23.11 4.27 7.39
C GLU A 344 -21.84 4.81 6.69
N GLY A 345 -21.27 4.02 5.79
CA GLY A 345 -20.12 4.43 4.97
C GLY A 345 -18.77 4.36 5.68
N GLN A 346 -18.71 3.69 6.82
CA GLN A 346 -17.47 3.46 7.56
C GLN A 346 -16.76 2.21 7.07
N HIS A 347 -15.56 2.41 6.53
CA HIS A 347 -14.70 1.32 6.06
C HIS A 347 -14.29 0.40 7.22
N TYR A 348 -14.41 -0.90 7.02
CA TYR A 348 -13.93 -1.91 7.95
C TYR A 348 -12.48 -2.29 7.60
N SER A 349 -11.52 -1.79 8.37
CA SER A 349 -10.09 -1.96 8.08
C SER A 349 -9.44 -3.16 8.78
N LYS A 350 -10.18 -3.91 9.61
CA LYS A 350 -9.65 -5.04 10.39
C LYS A 350 -9.67 -6.34 9.59
N LYS A 351 -8.94 -7.36 10.07
CA LYS A 351 -8.92 -8.70 9.47
C LYS A 351 -10.33 -9.31 9.52
N LEU A 352 -10.82 -9.73 8.35
CA LEU A 352 -12.05 -10.50 8.25
C LEU A 352 -11.80 -11.93 8.73
N ASN A 353 -12.80 -12.53 9.38
CA ASN A 353 -12.74 -13.95 9.74
C ASN A 353 -12.96 -14.86 8.51
N GLU A 354 -12.72 -16.16 8.66
CA GLU A 354 -12.77 -17.12 7.55
C GLU A 354 -14.16 -17.21 6.89
N GLN A 355 -15.23 -17.07 7.68
CA GLN A 355 -16.60 -17.08 7.16
C GLN A 355 -16.88 -15.84 6.31
N GLN A 356 -16.52 -14.66 6.80
CA GLN A 356 -16.62 -13.38 6.09
C GLN A 356 -15.79 -13.40 4.80
N VAL A 357 -14.53 -13.88 4.87
CA VAL A 357 -13.66 -14.04 3.70
C VAL A 357 -14.29 -14.98 2.68
N THR A 358 -14.85 -16.10 3.12
CA THR A 358 -15.51 -17.07 2.23
C THR A 358 -16.73 -16.47 1.53
N LYS A 359 -17.59 -15.75 2.26
CA LYS A 359 -18.75 -15.06 1.67
C LYS A 359 -18.32 -13.99 0.66
N MET A 360 -17.32 -13.19 1.01
CA MET A 360 -16.78 -12.17 0.12
C MET A 360 -16.14 -12.79 -1.14
N LEU A 361 -15.40 -13.89 -1.00
CA LEU A 361 -14.85 -14.62 -2.14
C LEU A 361 -15.96 -15.19 -3.03
N LYS A 362 -16.97 -15.86 -2.46
CA LYS A 362 -18.11 -16.39 -3.23
C LYS A 362 -18.81 -15.30 -4.03
N ALA A 363 -18.97 -14.11 -3.47
CA ALA A 363 -19.61 -12.99 -4.15
C ALA A 363 -18.72 -12.33 -5.23
N THR A 364 -17.41 -12.31 -5.05
CA THR A 364 -16.49 -11.56 -5.93
C THR A 364 -15.83 -12.44 -6.99
N CYS A 365 -15.70 -13.75 -6.78
CA CYS A 365 -15.10 -14.70 -7.72
C CYS A 365 -15.99 -14.91 -8.96
N VAL A 366 -15.87 -14.03 -9.96
CA VAL A 366 -16.63 -14.12 -11.22
C VAL A 366 -15.74 -14.43 -12.42
N ARG A 367 -16.26 -15.27 -13.33
CA ARG A 367 -15.53 -15.74 -14.53
C ARG A 367 -14.97 -14.56 -15.34
N PRO A 368 -13.85 -14.73 -16.07
CA PRO A 368 -13.17 -13.65 -16.79
C PRO A 368 -14.10 -12.86 -17.73
N ARG A 369 -14.98 -13.54 -18.47
CA ARG A 369 -16.01 -12.90 -19.32
C ARG A 369 -16.95 -11.98 -18.52
N ASN A 370 -17.46 -12.47 -17.40
CA ASN A 370 -18.37 -11.70 -16.55
C ASN A 370 -17.63 -10.56 -15.84
N TRP A 371 -16.37 -10.77 -15.45
CA TRP A 371 -15.53 -9.72 -14.88
C TRP A 371 -15.32 -8.58 -15.87
N GLU A 372 -14.97 -8.91 -17.11
CA GLU A 372 -14.82 -7.94 -18.20
C GLU A 372 -16.12 -7.17 -18.46
N MET A 373 -17.26 -7.86 -18.53
CA MET A 373 -18.57 -7.22 -18.66
C MET A 373 -18.88 -6.28 -17.48
N ASN A 374 -18.50 -6.64 -16.25
CA ASN A 374 -18.67 -5.77 -15.10
C ASN A 374 -17.83 -4.49 -15.22
N ILE A 375 -16.60 -4.58 -15.75
CA ILE A 375 -15.75 -3.40 -16.00
C ILE A 375 -16.40 -2.51 -17.05
N ILE A 376 -16.86 -3.07 -18.18
CA ILE A 376 -17.55 -2.32 -19.24
C ILE A 376 -18.79 -1.61 -18.66
N LYS A 377 -19.59 -2.32 -17.86
CA LYS A 377 -20.77 -1.77 -17.18
C LYS A 377 -20.41 -0.60 -16.26
N VAL A 378 -19.29 -0.69 -15.53
CA VAL A 378 -18.80 0.43 -14.69
C VAL A 378 -18.46 1.64 -15.56
N VAL A 379 -17.78 1.44 -16.70
CA VAL A 379 -17.42 2.53 -17.62
C VAL A 379 -18.65 3.21 -18.19
N GLU A 380 -19.62 2.42 -18.66
CA GLU A 380 -20.89 2.92 -19.19
C GLU A 380 -21.71 3.70 -18.15
N GLN A 381 -21.84 3.17 -16.94
CA GLN A 381 -22.62 3.80 -15.85
C GLN A 381 -22.00 5.09 -15.30
N ASN A 382 -20.68 5.23 -15.40
CA ASN A 382 -19.98 6.43 -14.96
C ASN A 382 -19.84 7.46 -16.07
N GLN A 383 -20.10 7.09 -17.33
CA GLN A 383 -20.06 7.98 -18.49
C GLN A 383 -18.74 8.79 -18.59
N PHE A 384 -17.59 8.14 -18.36
CA PHE A 384 -16.28 8.82 -18.35
C PHE A 384 -15.99 9.64 -19.62
N LYS A 385 -16.50 9.21 -20.78
CA LYS A 385 -16.39 9.96 -22.05
C LYS A 385 -17.04 11.36 -21.99
N ASN A 386 -18.11 11.51 -21.21
CA ASN A 386 -18.90 12.74 -21.08
C ASN A 386 -18.65 13.43 -19.73
N ASP A 387 -17.55 13.11 -19.04
CA ASP A 387 -17.25 13.71 -17.75
C ASP A 387 -16.89 15.20 -17.91
N GLU A 388 -17.66 16.07 -17.23
CA GLU A 388 -17.50 17.52 -17.33
C GLU A 388 -16.13 18.01 -16.87
N TYR A 389 -15.57 17.40 -15.80
CA TYR A 389 -14.24 17.76 -15.31
C TYR A 389 -13.17 17.29 -16.29
N ALA A 390 -13.27 16.09 -16.84
CA ALA A 390 -12.34 15.62 -17.86
C ALA A 390 -12.35 16.55 -19.10
N ALA A 391 -13.53 16.90 -19.61
CA ALA A 391 -13.67 17.76 -20.78
C ALA A 391 -13.10 19.18 -20.55
N GLU A 392 -13.35 19.76 -19.37
CA GLU A 392 -12.80 21.07 -18.98
C GLU A 392 -11.27 21.08 -19.08
N PHE A 393 -10.64 20.02 -18.57
CA PHE A 393 -9.19 19.83 -18.57
C PHE A 393 -8.65 19.22 -19.89
N GLY A 394 -9.49 19.14 -20.93
CA GLY A 394 -9.05 18.72 -22.25
C GLY A 394 -8.73 17.24 -22.36
N MET A 395 -9.27 16.43 -21.45
CA MET A 395 -9.11 14.98 -21.41
C MET A 395 -10.31 14.31 -22.06
N ARG A 396 -10.07 13.41 -23.03
CA ARG A 396 -11.09 12.56 -23.64
C ARG A 396 -10.77 11.10 -23.37
N ILE A 397 -11.68 10.42 -22.68
CA ILE A 397 -11.54 9.01 -22.32
C ILE A 397 -12.29 8.14 -23.33
N MET A 398 -11.62 7.11 -23.86
CA MET A 398 -12.23 6.10 -24.73
C MET A 398 -12.98 5.07 -23.89
N ASN A 399 -14.10 4.53 -24.39
CA ASN A 399 -14.94 3.58 -23.64
C ASN A 399 -14.58 2.10 -23.89
N GLU A 400 -13.67 1.84 -24.81
CA GLU A 400 -13.29 0.47 -25.20
C GLU A 400 -12.05 0.02 -24.45
N LEU A 401 -12.03 -1.26 -24.07
CA LEU A 401 -10.84 -1.91 -23.53
C LEU A 401 -9.74 -1.94 -24.60
N THR A 402 -8.52 -1.58 -24.23
CA THR A 402 -7.39 -1.65 -25.17
C THR A 402 -7.14 -3.08 -25.63
N SER A 403 -7.15 -3.30 -26.94
CA SER A 403 -6.69 -4.54 -27.57
C SER A 403 -5.18 -4.51 -27.77
N LEU A 404 -4.50 -5.60 -27.41
CA LEU A 404 -3.05 -5.69 -27.29
C LEU A 404 -2.51 -6.90 -28.05
N GLU A 405 -1.39 -6.71 -28.76
CA GLU A 405 -0.57 -7.84 -29.22
C GLU A 405 0.17 -8.45 -28.03
N ALA A 406 0.01 -9.75 -27.86
CA ALA A 406 0.66 -10.54 -26.83
C ALA A 406 1.35 -11.77 -27.43
N ARG A 407 2.14 -12.46 -26.63
CA ARG A 407 2.84 -13.70 -27.02
C ARG A 407 2.68 -14.75 -25.95
N VAL A 408 2.45 -16.00 -26.33
CA VAL A 408 2.43 -17.13 -25.41
C VAL A 408 3.76 -17.86 -25.49
N LEU A 409 4.56 -17.77 -24.43
CA LEU A 409 5.81 -18.50 -24.30
C LEU A 409 5.56 -20.00 -24.14
N LEU A 410 6.43 -20.80 -24.73
CA LEU A 410 6.40 -22.25 -24.54
C LEU A 410 6.93 -22.59 -23.14
N PRO A 411 6.29 -23.50 -22.41
CA PRO A 411 6.79 -23.95 -21.12
C PRO A 411 8.08 -24.77 -21.30
N PRO A 412 9.03 -24.69 -20.36
CA PRO A 412 10.29 -25.41 -20.45
C PRO A 412 10.09 -26.92 -20.31
N MET A 413 11.03 -27.70 -20.85
CA MET A 413 11.08 -29.14 -20.61
C MET A 413 11.55 -29.44 -19.19
N LEU A 414 10.83 -30.32 -18.50
CA LEU A 414 11.17 -30.80 -17.18
C LEU A 414 11.81 -32.18 -17.28
N ARG A 415 12.91 -32.41 -16.58
CA ARG A 415 13.55 -33.72 -16.44
C ARG A 415 13.45 -34.27 -15.02
N TYR A 416 13.27 -35.58 -14.94
CA TYR A 416 13.16 -36.38 -13.72
C TYR A 416 14.36 -37.33 -13.61
N ASN A 417 14.53 -37.95 -12.44
CA ASN A 417 15.51 -39.00 -12.28
C ASN A 417 15.20 -40.20 -13.19
N GLN A 418 16.26 -40.83 -13.71
CA GLN A 418 16.23 -41.86 -14.76
C GLN A 418 15.61 -43.20 -14.32
N THR A 419 15.15 -43.32 -13.06
CA THR A 419 14.57 -44.53 -12.49
C THR A 419 13.08 -44.74 -12.83
N GLY A 420 12.39 -43.73 -13.36
CA GLY A 420 10.98 -43.81 -13.79
C GLY A 420 10.81 -44.18 -15.27
N LYS A 421 9.60 -44.64 -15.66
CA LYS A 421 9.26 -44.95 -17.07
C LYS A 421 9.31 -43.70 -17.98
N ASP A 422 8.94 -42.54 -17.44
CA ASP A 422 9.02 -41.25 -18.13
C ASP A 422 10.15 -40.41 -17.53
N SER A 423 11.19 -40.13 -18.32
CA SER A 423 12.35 -39.36 -17.88
C SER A 423 12.20 -37.84 -18.06
N SER A 424 11.19 -37.40 -18.82
CA SER A 424 10.92 -35.98 -19.07
C SER A 424 9.44 -35.68 -19.29
N CYS A 425 9.03 -34.44 -19.07
CA CYS A 425 7.73 -33.97 -19.52
C CYS A 425 7.74 -32.47 -19.86
N ARG A 426 6.96 -32.07 -20.87
CA ARG A 426 6.60 -30.67 -21.10
C ARG A 426 5.30 -30.36 -20.36
N PRO A 427 5.26 -29.33 -19.50
CA PRO A 427 4.00 -28.89 -18.90
C PRO A 427 2.98 -28.54 -19.98
N PHE A 428 1.72 -28.91 -19.75
CA PHE A 428 0.61 -28.62 -20.65
C PHE A 428 -0.39 -27.70 -19.96
N PHE A 429 -0.68 -26.54 -20.55
CA PHE A 429 -1.46 -25.46 -19.93
C PHE A 429 -1.00 -25.17 -18.48
N GLY A 430 0.31 -25.06 -18.26
CA GLY A 430 0.88 -24.72 -16.95
C GLY A 430 0.71 -25.79 -15.87
N LYS A 431 0.40 -27.04 -16.26
CA LYS A 431 0.23 -28.17 -15.35
C LYS A 431 1.02 -29.39 -15.81
N TRP A 432 1.46 -30.20 -14.86
CA TRP A 432 2.05 -31.51 -15.06
C TRP A 432 1.80 -32.36 -13.81
N ASN A 433 2.07 -33.66 -13.89
CA ASN A 433 1.95 -34.59 -12.76
C ASN A 433 3.22 -35.45 -12.62
N LEU A 434 3.34 -36.12 -11.47
CA LEU A 434 4.45 -37.03 -11.13
C LEU A 434 4.12 -38.50 -11.39
N ILE A 435 3.01 -38.80 -12.07
CA ILE A 435 2.59 -40.18 -12.35
C ILE A 435 3.70 -40.83 -13.20
N HIS A 436 4.15 -42.02 -12.79
CA HIS A 436 5.25 -42.80 -13.40
C HIS A 436 6.68 -42.20 -13.31
N LYS A 437 6.90 -41.16 -12.48
CA LYS A 437 8.16 -40.39 -12.37
C LYS A 437 8.78 -40.41 -10.97
N VAL A 438 9.09 -41.59 -10.43
CA VAL A 438 9.55 -41.80 -9.04
C VAL A 438 11.08 -41.68 -8.91
N GLY A 439 11.53 -40.95 -7.87
CA GLY A 439 12.90 -41.01 -7.34
C GLY A 439 13.42 -39.68 -6.80
N GLY A 440 13.38 -39.47 -5.47
CA GLY A 440 14.21 -38.58 -4.62
C GLY A 440 14.43 -37.08 -4.93
N ARG A 441 14.36 -36.65 -6.19
CA ARG A 441 14.57 -35.27 -6.67
C ARG A 441 13.34 -34.87 -7.48
N ASN A 442 12.71 -33.76 -7.11
CA ASN A 442 11.40 -33.40 -7.67
C ASN A 442 11.45 -33.18 -9.19
N VAL A 443 12.24 -32.20 -9.69
CA VAL A 443 12.38 -31.84 -11.11
C VAL A 443 13.64 -30.99 -11.33
N VAL A 444 14.30 -31.10 -12.50
CA VAL A 444 15.26 -30.09 -13.02
C VAL A 444 14.78 -29.57 -14.38
N LEU A 445 15.13 -28.32 -14.74
CA LEU A 445 14.90 -27.81 -16.10
C LEU A 445 15.89 -28.47 -17.07
N ASP A 446 15.41 -29.01 -18.19
CA ASP A 446 16.27 -29.62 -19.21
C ASP A 446 17.34 -28.63 -19.71
N ASP A 447 16.94 -27.38 -19.93
CA ASP A 447 17.84 -26.33 -20.39
C ASP A 447 18.89 -25.97 -19.33
N ALA A 448 18.64 -26.17 -18.03
CA ALA A 448 19.66 -25.97 -17.01
C ALA A 448 20.76 -27.03 -17.11
N LEU A 449 20.37 -28.30 -17.32
CA LEU A 449 21.30 -29.42 -17.52
C LEU A 449 22.11 -29.26 -18.80
N CYS A 450 21.45 -28.86 -19.89
CA CYS A 450 22.10 -28.62 -21.18
C CYS A 450 22.81 -27.25 -21.27
N ARG A 451 22.86 -26.48 -20.18
CA ARG A 451 23.42 -25.11 -20.12
C ARG A 451 22.88 -24.14 -21.18
N ARG A 452 21.60 -24.25 -21.51
CA ARG A 452 20.90 -23.44 -22.53
C ARG A 452 20.09 -22.28 -21.94
N ILE A 453 20.05 -22.08 -20.62
CA ILE A 453 19.32 -20.94 -20.03
C ILE A 453 20.16 -19.67 -20.24
N PRO A 454 19.70 -18.71 -21.06
CA PRO A 454 20.45 -17.49 -21.34
C PRO A 454 20.65 -16.66 -20.07
N LEU A 455 21.83 -16.04 -19.94
CA LEU A 455 22.19 -15.18 -18.80
C LEU A 455 22.18 -15.86 -17.42
N VAL A 456 22.11 -17.20 -17.40
CA VAL A 456 22.05 -17.98 -16.17
C VAL A 456 23.07 -19.12 -16.22
N SER A 457 23.09 -19.90 -17.31
CA SER A 457 23.96 -21.07 -17.43
C SER A 457 25.34 -20.78 -18.04
N ASP A 458 25.57 -19.59 -18.59
CA ASP A 458 26.83 -19.22 -19.26
C ASP A 458 27.99 -18.99 -18.28
N ARG A 459 27.70 -18.55 -17.06
CA ARG A 459 28.68 -18.33 -15.99
C ARG A 459 28.02 -18.53 -14.63
N PRO A 460 28.78 -18.83 -13.56
CA PRO A 460 28.27 -18.93 -12.19
C PRO A 460 27.34 -17.77 -11.86
N THR A 461 26.06 -18.05 -11.71
CA THR A 461 25.01 -17.04 -11.50
C THR A 461 24.22 -17.43 -10.25
N ILE A 462 24.08 -16.50 -9.33
CA ILE A 462 23.24 -16.66 -8.14
C ILE A 462 21.93 -15.88 -8.32
N ILE A 463 20.81 -16.50 -7.95
CA ILE A 463 19.48 -15.88 -8.07
C ILE A 463 18.89 -15.68 -6.67
N PHE A 464 18.59 -14.43 -6.35
CA PHE A 464 17.98 -14.00 -5.11
C PHE A 464 16.47 -13.77 -5.26
N GLY A 465 15.75 -13.97 -4.16
CA GLY A 465 14.38 -13.51 -3.96
C GLY A 465 14.26 -12.79 -2.63
N ALA A 466 13.65 -11.60 -2.63
CA ALA A 466 13.46 -10.79 -1.43
C ALA A 466 12.01 -10.33 -1.28
N ASP A 467 11.51 -10.35 -0.05
CA ASP A 467 10.17 -9.89 0.33
C ASP A 467 10.22 -9.16 1.68
N VAL A 468 9.42 -8.11 1.79
CA VAL A 468 9.09 -7.45 3.05
C VAL A 468 7.61 -7.67 3.29
N THR A 469 7.25 -8.20 4.47
CA THR A 469 5.84 -8.21 4.87
C THR A 469 5.63 -7.43 6.15
N HIS A 470 4.65 -6.53 6.05
CA HIS A 470 4.22 -5.66 7.13
C HIS A 470 3.10 -6.32 7.93
N PRO A 471 3.01 -6.01 9.24
CA PRO A 471 1.86 -6.36 10.04
C PRO A 471 0.59 -5.62 9.59
N MET A 472 -0.58 -6.14 9.98
CA MET A 472 -1.85 -5.61 9.49
C MET A 472 -2.30 -4.37 10.29
N PRO A 473 -2.97 -3.39 9.65
CA PRO A 473 -3.50 -2.22 10.34
C PRO A 473 -4.45 -2.61 11.50
N GLY A 474 -4.09 -2.22 12.73
CA GLY A 474 -4.90 -2.46 13.92
C GLY A 474 -4.43 -3.61 14.83
N GLU A 475 -3.36 -4.32 14.48
CA GLU A 475 -2.66 -5.23 15.40
C GLU A 475 -1.96 -4.47 16.55
N ASP A 476 -1.76 -3.14 16.40
CA ASP A 476 -1.20 -2.16 17.38
C ASP A 476 -1.88 -2.12 18.76
N SER A 477 -2.84 -3.00 19.04
CA SER A 477 -3.78 -2.89 20.15
C SER A 477 -4.06 -4.21 20.86
N SER A 478 -3.10 -5.14 20.85
CA SER A 478 -3.15 -6.32 21.71
C SER A 478 -2.75 -5.93 23.16
N PRO A 479 -3.50 -6.37 24.19
CA PRO A 479 -3.27 -5.95 25.57
C PRO A 479 -2.04 -6.60 26.25
N SER A 480 -1.39 -7.56 25.58
CA SER A 480 -0.18 -8.19 26.08
C SER A 480 1.01 -7.27 25.85
N ILE A 481 1.79 -6.97 26.90
CA ILE A 481 3.01 -6.13 26.86
C ILE A 481 4.03 -6.64 25.82
N ALA A 482 3.96 -7.92 25.43
CA ALA A 482 4.76 -8.52 24.35
C ALA A 482 4.31 -8.16 22.91
N ALA A 483 3.16 -7.51 22.73
CA ALA A 483 2.57 -7.22 21.42
C ALA A 483 2.84 -5.80 20.90
N SER A 484 3.66 -5.00 21.58
CA SER A 484 4.11 -3.69 21.07
C SER A 484 5.27 -3.79 20.07
N ALA A 485 5.85 -4.98 19.91
CA ALA A 485 6.93 -5.30 18.98
C ALA A 485 6.36 -5.85 17.66
N ILE A 486 5.51 -5.07 16.99
CA ILE A 486 4.93 -5.47 15.70
C ILE A 486 5.92 -5.10 14.59
N HIS A 487 6.89 -5.98 14.37
CA HIS A 487 7.98 -5.76 13.42
C HIS A 487 7.58 -6.11 11.98
N GLY A 488 8.12 -5.37 11.01
CA GLY A 488 8.19 -5.84 9.63
C GLY A 488 9.14 -7.04 9.57
N LEU A 489 8.84 -8.03 8.73
CA LEU A 489 9.73 -9.16 8.51
C LEU A 489 10.38 -9.07 7.13
N ILE A 490 11.71 -9.09 7.13
CA ILE A 490 12.58 -9.21 5.95
C ILE A 490 12.80 -10.69 5.65
N LYS A 491 12.76 -11.08 4.38
CA LYS A 491 13.22 -12.40 3.92
C LYS A 491 14.05 -12.25 2.68
N VAL A 492 15.18 -12.94 2.67
CA VAL A 492 16.02 -13.06 1.49
C VAL A 492 16.36 -14.53 1.31
N VAL A 493 16.09 -15.05 0.11
CA VAL A 493 16.48 -16.39 -0.31
C VAL A 493 17.45 -16.31 -1.47
N ALA A 494 18.33 -17.29 -1.62
CA ALA A 494 19.20 -17.41 -2.78
C ALA A 494 19.38 -18.86 -3.23
N SER A 495 19.61 -19.06 -4.53
CA SER A 495 19.98 -20.36 -5.10
C SER A 495 21.32 -20.83 -4.55
N MET A 496 21.48 -22.13 -4.30
CA MET A 496 22.70 -22.75 -3.73
C MET A 496 23.35 -23.78 -4.66
N ASP A 497 22.77 -24.03 -5.84
CA ASP A 497 23.28 -24.92 -6.87
C ASP A 497 23.28 -24.23 -8.25
N TRP A 498 24.38 -24.40 -8.99
CA TRP A 498 24.53 -23.91 -10.35
C TRP A 498 25.17 -25.01 -11.21
N PRO A 499 24.70 -25.25 -12.45
CA PRO A 499 23.69 -24.49 -13.20
C PRO A 499 22.23 -24.90 -12.95
N GLU A 500 21.96 -25.84 -12.06
CA GLU A 500 20.64 -26.50 -11.92
C GLU A 500 19.56 -25.63 -11.24
N ILE A 501 19.93 -24.78 -10.28
CA ILE A 501 19.07 -23.78 -9.61
C ILE A 501 17.80 -24.43 -9.02
N THR A 502 17.97 -25.53 -8.31
CA THR A 502 16.90 -26.29 -7.67
C THR A 502 16.88 -26.14 -6.15
N LYS A 503 18.00 -25.75 -5.53
CA LYS A 503 18.15 -25.63 -4.08
C LYS A 503 18.26 -24.17 -3.68
N TYR A 504 17.58 -23.80 -2.61
CA TYR A 504 17.60 -22.44 -2.07
C TYR A 504 17.88 -22.45 -0.58
N ARG A 505 18.59 -21.43 -0.10
CA ARG A 505 18.74 -21.12 1.32
C ARG A 505 18.04 -19.81 1.63
N GLY A 506 17.36 -19.74 2.76
CA GLY A 506 16.57 -18.59 3.18
C GLY A 506 17.01 -18.02 4.52
N LEU A 507 17.09 -16.69 4.59
CA LEU A 507 17.37 -15.92 5.79
C LEU A 507 16.18 -15.00 6.09
N VAL A 508 15.93 -14.77 7.38
CA VAL A 508 14.84 -13.91 7.86
C VAL A 508 15.38 -12.96 8.93
N SER A 509 14.92 -11.71 8.90
CA SER A 509 15.19 -10.72 9.95
C SER A 509 13.95 -9.89 10.27
N ALA A 510 13.98 -9.22 11.41
CA ALA A 510 12.96 -8.29 11.85
C ALA A 510 13.45 -6.84 11.67
N GLN A 511 12.53 -5.94 11.33
CA GLN A 511 12.80 -4.51 11.12
C GLN A 511 11.66 -3.65 11.68
N PRO A 512 11.83 -2.33 11.81
CA PRO A 512 10.76 -1.43 12.25
C PRO A 512 9.49 -1.54 11.38
N PRO A 513 8.29 -1.33 11.96
CA PRO A 513 7.04 -1.39 11.20
C PRO A 513 6.98 -0.34 10.09
N ARG A 514 6.30 -0.68 8.98
CA ARG A 514 6.01 0.21 7.84
C ARG A 514 7.24 0.71 7.07
N GLN A 515 8.40 0.13 7.29
CA GLN A 515 9.61 0.42 6.52
C GLN A 515 9.73 -0.52 5.33
N GLU A 516 9.72 -0.01 4.10
CA GLU A 516 9.80 -0.89 2.91
C GLU A 516 11.24 -1.30 2.56
N MET A 517 12.25 -0.49 2.94
CA MET A 517 13.65 -0.79 2.65
C MET A 517 14.19 -1.88 3.58
N ILE A 518 14.94 -2.82 3.01
CA ILE A 518 15.54 -3.93 3.76
C ILE A 518 16.87 -3.50 4.41
N GLU A 519 16.88 -3.25 5.71
CA GLU A 519 18.08 -2.76 6.43
C GLU A 519 19.19 -3.82 6.51
N ASP A 520 18.84 -5.08 6.82
CA ASP A 520 19.81 -6.15 7.08
C ASP A 520 20.40 -6.82 5.82
N LEU A 521 20.26 -6.20 4.64
CA LEU A 521 20.94 -6.71 3.43
C LEU A 521 22.46 -6.71 3.61
N TYR A 522 22.99 -5.67 4.26
CA TYR A 522 24.40 -5.53 4.58
C TYR A 522 24.56 -4.77 5.90
N THR A 523 25.41 -5.28 6.78
CA THR A 523 25.69 -4.64 8.07
C THR A 523 27.19 -4.54 8.29
N GLU A 524 27.63 -3.50 9.00
CA GLU A 524 28.98 -3.40 9.53
C GLU A 524 28.88 -3.13 11.02
N SER A 525 29.57 -3.94 11.82
CA SER A 525 29.71 -3.72 13.25
C SER A 525 31.19 -3.70 13.62
N VAL A 526 31.51 -3.00 14.71
CA VAL A 526 32.86 -3.01 15.27
C VAL A 526 32.88 -4.01 16.40
N ASP A 527 33.54 -5.15 16.18
CA ASP A 527 33.81 -6.15 17.20
C ASP A 527 35.08 -5.74 17.97
N PRO A 528 35.04 -5.69 19.32
CA PRO A 528 36.19 -5.30 20.14
C PRO A 528 37.44 -6.16 19.92
N LYS A 529 37.30 -7.40 19.43
CA LYS A 529 38.40 -8.36 19.20
C LYS A 529 38.74 -8.52 17.72
N LYS A 530 37.76 -8.40 16.82
CA LYS A 530 37.93 -8.65 15.37
C LYS A 530 37.98 -7.37 14.53
N GLY A 531 37.84 -6.19 15.13
CA GLY A 531 37.79 -4.92 14.40
C GLY A 531 36.48 -4.76 13.64
N ARG A 532 36.50 -4.15 12.45
CA ARG A 532 35.30 -4.03 11.61
C ARG A 532 34.90 -5.40 11.07
N VAL A 533 33.70 -5.85 11.42
CA VAL A 533 33.09 -7.10 10.95
C VAL A 533 31.94 -6.76 10.02
N SER A 534 32.08 -7.13 8.74
CA SER A 534 30.99 -7.04 7.77
C SER A 534 30.09 -8.28 7.85
N GLY A 535 28.78 -8.04 7.86
CA GLY A 535 27.73 -9.05 7.93
C GLY A 535 26.61 -8.77 6.94
N GLY A 536 25.41 -9.24 7.26
CA GLY A 536 24.20 -9.05 6.46
C GLY A 536 23.86 -10.25 5.58
N MET A 537 22.60 -10.28 5.16
CA MET A 537 22.00 -11.43 4.47
C MET A 537 22.66 -11.73 3.12
N ILE A 538 23.00 -10.70 2.34
CA ILE A 538 23.61 -10.89 1.02
C ILE A 538 24.97 -11.54 1.17
N ARG A 539 25.78 -11.04 2.11
CA ARG A 539 27.13 -11.57 2.37
C ARG A 539 27.07 -13.03 2.81
N GLU A 540 26.17 -13.37 3.73
CA GLU A 540 26.01 -14.75 4.20
C GLU A 540 25.61 -15.71 3.06
N LEU A 541 24.67 -15.30 2.21
CA LEU A 541 24.21 -16.12 1.08
C LEU A 541 25.29 -16.28 -0.01
N LEU A 542 26.11 -15.25 -0.26
CA LEU A 542 27.25 -15.35 -1.18
C LEU A 542 28.31 -16.34 -0.67
N VAL A 543 28.62 -16.31 0.62
CA VAL A 543 29.53 -17.27 1.25
C VAL A 543 28.97 -18.69 1.21
N ALA A 544 27.66 -18.85 1.47
CA ALA A 544 26.99 -20.15 1.38
C ALA A 544 27.05 -20.72 -0.04
N PHE A 545 26.79 -19.89 -1.06
CA PHE A 545 26.89 -20.29 -2.47
C PHE A 545 28.29 -20.79 -2.82
N TYR A 546 29.33 -20.06 -2.42
CA TYR A 546 30.72 -20.48 -2.66
C TYR A 546 31.03 -21.82 -1.98
N ARG A 547 30.57 -22.01 -0.74
CA ARG A 547 30.74 -23.29 -0.01
C ARG A 547 30.02 -24.45 -0.70
N SER A 548 28.84 -24.22 -1.27
CA SER A 548 28.04 -25.27 -1.91
C SER A 548 28.50 -25.59 -3.34
N THR A 549 29.02 -24.61 -4.09
CA THR A 549 29.34 -24.77 -5.52
C THR A 549 30.84 -24.78 -5.82
N GLY A 550 31.68 -24.33 -4.89
CA GLY A 550 33.10 -24.08 -5.13
C GLY A 550 33.40 -22.93 -6.10
N GLN A 551 32.37 -22.16 -6.50
CA GLN A 551 32.48 -21.08 -7.48
C GLN A 551 31.96 -19.77 -6.89
N LYS A 552 32.64 -18.65 -7.18
CA LYS A 552 32.11 -17.33 -6.83
C LYS A 552 31.09 -16.89 -7.88
N PRO A 553 29.96 -16.26 -7.50
CA PRO A 553 29.01 -15.76 -8.48
C PRO A 553 29.64 -14.69 -9.38
N HIS A 554 29.63 -14.91 -10.69
CA HIS A 554 30.01 -13.91 -11.67
C HIS A 554 28.82 -13.06 -12.15
N ARG A 555 27.60 -13.37 -11.70
CA ARG A 555 26.38 -12.59 -11.98
C ARG A 555 25.38 -12.77 -10.83
N ILE A 556 24.65 -11.70 -10.51
CA ILE A 556 23.57 -11.69 -9.53
C ILE A 556 22.26 -11.32 -10.25
N ILE A 557 21.21 -12.11 -10.05
CA ILE A 557 19.84 -11.75 -10.43
C ILE A 557 19.02 -11.61 -9.15
N PHE A 558 18.40 -10.45 -8.93
CA PHE A 558 17.71 -10.12 -7.69
C PHE A 558 16.24 -9.81 -7.95
N TYR A 559 15.35 -10.68 -7.48
CA TYR A 559 13.90 -10.47 -7.56
C TYR A 559 13.36 -9.89 -6.26
N ARG A 560 12.81 -8.68 -6.32
CA ARG A 560 12.24 -7.97 -5.17
C ARG A 560 10.71 -7.92 -5.27
N ASP A 561 9.99 -8.59 -4.38
CA ASP A 561 8.51 -8.60 -4.35
C ASP A 561 7.97 -7.56 -3.36
N GLY A 562 6.82 -6.94 -3.64
CA GLY A 562 6.08 -6.15 -2.65
C GLY A 562 6.31 -4.64 -2.65
N VAL A 563 7.17 -4.11 -3.52
CA VAL A 563 7.47 -2.66 -3.57
C VAL A 563 6.38 -1.90 -4.34
N SER A 564 6.01 -0.72 -3.83
CA SER A 564 5.10 0.19 -4.54
C SER A 564 5.84 1.03 -5.58
N GLU A 565 5.19 1.34 -6.71
CA GLU A 565 5.77 2.11 -7.83
C GLU A 565 6.44 3.43 -7.39
N GLY A 566 5.82 4.18 -6.48
CA GLY A 566 6.37 5.43 -5.94
C GLY A 566 7.62 5.27 -5.06
N GLN A 567 8.05 4.04 -4.76
CA GLN A 567 9.22 3.73 -3.94
C GLN A 567 10.32 2.99 -4.73
N PHE A 568 10.13 2.73 -6.03
CA PHE A 568 11.08 1.94 -6.83
C PHE A 568 12.51 2.50 -6.79
N ASN A 569 12.68 3.81 -7.03
CA ASN A 569 14.01 4.43 -7.06
C ASN A 569 14.68 4.40 -5.69
N GLN A 570 13.94 4.70 -4.62
CA GLN A 570 14.48 4.69 -3.25
C GLN A 570 14.93 3.28 -2.85
N VAL A 571 14.09 2.27 -3.13
CA VAL A 571 14.41 0.86 -2.84
C VAL A 571 15.60 0.40 -3.67
N LEU A 572 15.63 0.70 -4.98
CA LEU A 572 16.74 0.36 -5.86
C LEU A 572 18.06 0.95 -5.36
N LEU A 573 18.10 2.25 -5.08
CA LEU A 573 19.31 2.94 -4.63
C LEU A 573 19.84 2.35 -3.31
N TYR A 574 18.94 2.16 -2.33
CA TYR A 574 19.31 1.64 -1.02
C TYR A 574 19.78 0.17 -1.09
N GLU A 575 18.97 -0.71 -1.70
CA GLU A 575 19.24 -2.15 -1.73
C GLU A 575 20.41 -2.49 -2.67
N MET A 576 20.57 -1.81 -3.81
CA MET A 576 21.72 -2.00 -4.70
C MET A 576 23.02 -1.64 -4.00
N THR A 577 23.05 -0.51 -3.28
CA THR A 577 24.22 -0.09 -2.50
C THR A 577 24.60 -1.15 -1.47
N ALA A 578 23.62 -1.73 -0.77
CA ALA A 578 23.86 -2.81 0.17
C ALA A 578 24.43 -4.07 -0.50
N ILE A 579 23.90 -4.47 -1.66
CA ILE A 579 24.42 -5.61 -2.44
C ILE A 579 25.88 -5.36 -2.86
N ARG A 580 26.21 -4.16 -3.32
CA ARG A 580 27.57 -3.79 -3.73
C ARG A 580 28.54 -3.80 -2.56
N LYS A 581 28.16 -3.23 -1.41
CA LYS A 581 28.96 -3.27 -0.18
C LYS A 581 29.21 -4.70 0.30
N ALA A 582 28.19 -5.56 0.24
CA ALA A 582 28.35 -6.97 0.57
C ALA A 582 29.38 -7.69 -0.33
N CYS A 583 29.36 -7.43 -1.63
CA CYS A 583 30.35 -7.97 -2.56
C CYS A 583 31.76 -7.44 -2.27
N GLY A 584 31.93 -6.11 -2.14
CA GLY A 584 33.23 -5.51 -1.82
C GLY A 584 33.82 -5.94 -0.48
N SER A 585 32.98 -6.34 0.49
CA SER A 585 33.43 -6.86 1.78
C SER A 585 33.98 -8.30 1.73
N LEU A 586 33.77 -9.03 0.64
CA LEU A 586 34.26 -10.41 0.48
C LEU A 586 35.64 -10.45 -0.18
N GLU A 587 35.84 -9.63 -1.20
CA GLU A 587 37.07 -9.56 -1.99
C GLU A 587 37.17 -8.14 -2.59
N ASN A 588 38.34 -7.52 -2.50
CA ASN A 588 38.55 -6.19 -3.05
C ASN A 588 38.36 -6.21 -4.57
N GLY A 589 37.55 -5.28 -5.10
CA GLY A 589 37.20 -5.23 -6.52
C GLY A 589 36.15 -6.25 -6.99
N TYR A 590 35.59 -7.09 -6.11
CA TYR A 590 34.51 -8.02 -6.49
C TYR A 590 33.19 -7.28 -6.74
N LEU A 591 32.88 -7.04 -8.02
CA LEU A 591 31.72 -6.27 -8.48
C LEU A 591 30.98 -7.02 -9.60
N PRO A 592 30.30 -8.15 -9.30
CA PRO A 592 29.55 -8.89 -10.32
C PRO A 592 28.41 -8.04 -10.88
N PRO A 593 28.06 -8.13 -12.17
CA PRO A 593 26.88 -7.48 -12.72
C PRO A 593 25.60 -7.94 -12.01
N VAL A 594 24.75 -6.99 -11.63
CA VAL A 594 23.49 -7.22 -10.92
C VAL A 594 22.32 -6.85 -11.81
N THR A 595 21.37 -7.77 -11.98
CA THR A 595 20.07 -7.50 -12.59
C THR A 595 19.02 -7.41 -11.48
N PHE A 596 18.42 -6.23 -11.28
CA PHE A 596 17.42 -5.99 -10.24
C PHE A 596 16.03 -5.94 -10.87
N VAL A 597 15.12 -6.83 -10.42
CA VAL A 597 13.77 -6.98 -10.99
C VAL A 597 12.74 -6.85 -9.87
N VAL A 598 11.92 -5.80 -9.94
CA VAL A 598 10.76 -5.68 -9.05
C VAL A 598 9.61 -6.54 -9.58
N VAL A 599 9.06 -7.39 -8.73
CA VAL A 599 7.92 -8.25 -9.03
C VAL A 599 6.70 -7.69 -8.32
N GLN A 600 5.66 -7.31 -9.06
CA GLN A 600 4.42 -6.81 -8.49
C GLN A 600 3.25 -7.73 -8.84
N LYS A 601 2.72 -8.45 -7.84
CA LYS A 601 1.55 -9.33 -8.02
C LYS A 601 0.22 -8.62 -7.75
N ARG A 602 0.27 -7.57 -6.93
CA ARG A 602 -0.89 -6.84 -6.43
C ARG A 602 -1.04 -5.53 -7.21
N HIS A 603 -1.72 -5.63 -8.34
CA HIS A 603 -2.06 -4.49 -9.18
C HIS A 603 -3.44 -4.65 -9.82
N HIS A 604 -3.93 -3.60 -10.48
CA HIS A 604 -5.28 -3.55 -11.05
C HIS A 604 -5.34 -3.86 -12.56
N THR A 605 -4.20 -4.06 -13.24
CA THR A 605 -4.20 -4.57 -14.62
C THR A 605 -4.74 -6.01 -14.70
N ARG A 606 -5.69 -6.24 -15.60
CA ARG A 606 -6.28 -7.54 -15.94
C ARG A 606 -6.20 -7.74 -17.45
N LEU A 607 -5.89 -8.97 -17.86
CA LEU A 607 -5.88 -9.36 -19.26
C LEU A 607 -6.99 -10.37 -19.53
N PHE A 608 -7.69 -10.19 -20.63
CA PHE A 608 -8.79 -11.02 -21.09
C PHE A 608 -8.49 -11.57 -22.48
N PRO A 609 -9.00 -12.77 -22.82
CA PRO A 609 -8.98 -13.24 -24.19
C PRO A 609 -9.70 -12.26 -25.13
N ALA A 610 -9.17 -12.04 -26.34
CA ALA A 610 -9.86 -11.27 -27.37
C ALA A 610 -11.22 -11.92 -27.72
N ASN A 611 -11.24 -13.26 -27.82
CA ASN A 611 -12.46 -14.04 -28.05
C ASN A 611 -12.63 -15.09 -26.94
N HIS A 612 -13.63 -14.91 -26.08
CA HIS A 612 -13.97 -15.87 -25.01
C HIS A 612 -14.50 -17.22 -25.52
N GLY A 613 -14.96 -17.29 -26.77
CA GLY A 613 -15.47 -18.52 -27.40
C GLY A 613 -14.36 -19.45 -27.93
N ASP A 614 -13.15 -18.93 -28.14
CA ASP A 614 -12.05 -19.72 -28.68
C ASP A 614 -11.35 -20.54 -27.58
N ARG A 615 -11.65 -21.84 -27.55
CA ARG A 615 -11.02 -22.79 -26.61
C ARG A 615 -9.52 -23.02 -26.87
N ARG A 616 -8.99 -22.61 -28.03
CA ARG A 616 -7.55 -22.73 -28.34
C ARG A 616 -6.72 -21.60 -27.72
N SER A 617 -7.33 -20.45 -27.42
CA SER A 617 -6.68 -19.28 -26.83
C SER A 617 -6.99 -19.08 -25.35
N THR A 618 -7.72 -20.01 -24.73
CA THR A 618 -8.15 -19.92 -23.34
C THR A 618 -7.92 -21.22 -22.57
N VAL A 619 -7.70 -21.11 -21.26
CA VAL A 619 -7.78 -22.27 -20.35
C VAL A 619 -9.24 -22.56 -19.99
N ARG A 620 -9.53 -23.73 -19.40
CA ARG A 620 -10.88 -24.17 -19.01
C ARG A 620 -11.67 -23.16 -18.16
N SER A 621 -11.00 -22.28 -17.41
CA SER A 621 -11.66 -21.23 -16.61
C SER A 621 -12.11 -20.01 -17.43
N GLY A 622 -11.74 -19.92 -18.72
CA GLY A 622 -11.96 -18.76 -19.59
C GLY A 622 -10.87 -17.69 -19.48
N ASN A 623 -9.76 -17.98 -18.81
CA ASN A 623 -8.62 -17.07 -18.71
C ASN A 623 -7.67 -17.19 -19.92
N ILE A 624 -6.80 -16.18 -20.07
CA ILE A 624 -5.66 -16.23 -20.99
C ILE A 624 -4.73 -17.43 -20.69
N LEU A 625 -3.95 -17.83 -21.69
CA LEU A 625 -3.05 -18.97 -21.56
C LEU A 625 -1.87 -18.68 -20.62
N PRO A 626 -1.41 -19.65 -19.81
CA PRO A 626 -0.13 -19.53 -19.12
C PRO A 626 1.01 -19.34 -20.13
N GLY A 627 1.96 -18.49 -19.79
CA GLY A 627 3.02 -18.03 -20.67
C GLY A 627 2.66 -16.78 -21.47
N THR A 628 1.45 -16.22 -21.35
CA THR A 628 1.07 -14.96 -22.03
C THR A 628 1.90 -13.80 -21.50
N VAL A 629 2.60 -13.11 -22.39
CA VAL A 629 3.45 -11.94 -22.15
C VAL A 629 2.93 -10.74 -22.92
N VAL A 630 2.89 -9.58 -22.25
CA VAL A 630 2.65 -8.27 -22.84
C VAL A 630 3.80 -7.35 -22.43
N ASP A 631 4.53 -6.86 -23.41
CA ASP A 631 5.66 -5.93 -23.23
C ASP A 631 5.50 -4.66 -24.08
N ARG A 632 4.27 -4.40 -24.56
CA ARG A 632 3.89 -3.33 -25.47
C ARG A 632 2.63 -2.61 -25.01
N THR A 633 2.42 -1.40 -25.52
CA THR A 633 1.17 -0.61 -25.48
C THR A 633 0.80 -0.11 -24.08
N ILE A 634 0.52 -1.01 -23.12
CA ILE A 634 0.14 -0.67 -21.73
C ILE A 634 1.31 -0.64 -20.75
N CYS A 635 2.52 -0.98 -21.23
CA CYS A 635 3.77 -0.91 -20.47
C CYS A 635 4.31 0.52 -20.37
N HIS A 636 5.28 0.74 -19.49
CA HIS A 636 5.94 2.03 -19.28
C HIS A 636 6.51 2.58 -20.60
N PRO A 637 6.40 3.91 -20.87
CA PRO A 637 6.88 4.51 -22.12
C PRO A 637 8.34 4.18 -22.43
N THR A 638 9.23 4.40 -21.45
CA THR A 638 10.69 4.28 -21.59
C THR A 638 11.29 3.12 -20.79
N GLY A 639 10.56 2.61 -19.81
CA GLY A 639 11.07 1.72 -18.77
C GLY A 639 11.05 0.28 -19.22
N PHE A 640 11.93 -0.54 -18.66
CA PHE A 640 11.98 -1.97 -18.99
C PHE A 640 11.03 -2.80 -18.10
N ASP A 641 9.72 -2.68 -18.36
CA ASP A 641 8.67 -3.48 -17.72
C ASP A 641 7.96 -4.42 -18.71
N PHE A 642 7.34 -5.46 -18.17
CA PHE A 642 6.47 -6.37 -18.91
C PHE A 642 5.50 -7.07 -17.95
N TYR A 643 4.40 -7.55 -18.50
CA TYR A 643 3.42 -8.39 -17.83
C TYR A 643 3.59 -9.84 -18.28
N LEU A 644 3.68 -10.80 -17.35
CA LEU A 644 3.79 -12.24 -17.64
C LEU A 644 2.78 -13.04 -16.81
N CYS A 645 1.76 -13.60 -17.47
CA CYS A 645 0.84 -14.54 -16.85
C CYS A 645 1.43 -15.96 -16.91
N SER A 646 2.17 -16.37 -15.87
CA SER A 646 2.91 -17.64 -15.85
C SER A 646 2.09 -18.88 -15.46
N HIS A 647 0.86 -18.71 -14.97
CA HIS A 647 0.06 -19.78 -14.36
C HIS A 647 -1.28 -19.95 -15.05
N ALA A 648 -1.86 -21.14 -14.95
CA ALA A 648 -3.23 -21.36 -15.38
C ALA A 648 -4.20 -20.83 -14.32
N GLY A 649 -5.14 -19.98 -14.71
CA GLY A 649 -6.22 -19.56 -13.81
C GLY A 649 -7.10 -20.76 -13.43
N ILE A 650 -6.93 -21.32 -12.23
CA ILE A 650 -7.68 -22.51 -11.77
C ILE A 650 -9.07 -22.11 -11.26
N GLN A 651 -9.15 -21.05 -10.46
CA GLN A 651 -10.42 -20.50 -10.01
C GLN A 651 -10.99 -19.55 -11.07
N SER A 652 -12.31 -19.47 -11.14
CA SER A 652 -13.11 -18.60 -12.00
C SER A 652 -12.89 -17.09 -11.74
N LYS A 653 -11.67 -16.61 -11.47
CA LYS A 653 -11.33 -15.17 -11.39
C LYS A 653 -10.66 -14.76 -12.70
N ALA A 654 -10.91 -13.53 -13.16
CA ALA A 654 -10.06 -12.91 -14.18
C ALA A 654 -8.60 -12.96 -13.71
N ALA A 655 -7.70 -13.37 -14.59
CA ALA A 655 -6.29 -13.56 -14.29
C ALA A 655 -5.70 -12.23 -13.81
N CYS A 656 -5.54 -12.11 -12.50
CA CYS A 656 -4.48 -11.30 -11.92
C CYS A 656 -3.19 -12.08 -12.14
N PHE A 657 -2.06 -11.39 -12.26
CA PHE A 657 -0.73 -11.99 -12.40
C PHE A 657 -0.32 -12.60 -11.05
N MET A 658 -1.00 -13.68 -10.71
CA MET A 658 -0.94 -14.32 -9.43
C MET A 658 0.00 -15.50 -9.57
N PHE A 659 1.31 -15.26 -9.67
CA PHE A 659 2.36 -16.10 -9.07
C PHE A 659 3.74 -15.51 -9.36
N SER A 660 4.61 -15.58 -8.34
CA SER A 660 6.00 -15.11 -8.37
C SER A 660 6.90 -16.07 -9.11
N VAL A 661 8.05 -15.59 -9.56
CA VAL A 661 9.22 -16.44 -9.78
C VAL A 661 9.57 -17.21 -8.50
N PRO A 662 10.05 -18.47 -8.57
CA PRO A 662 10.30 -19.29 -7.40
C PRO A 662 11.08 -18.61 -6.25
N PRO A 663 12.18 -17.87 -6.49
CA PRO A 663 12.90 -17.17 -5.42
C PRO A 663 12.01 -16.23 -4.62
N ALA A 664 11.23 -15.38 -5.29
CA ALA A 664 10.33 -14.45 -4.63
C ALA A 664 9.13 -15.14 -3.96
N TYR A 665 8.72 -16.32 -4.45
CA TYR A 665 7.73 -17.14 -3.75
C TYR A 665 8.28 -17.81 -2.49
N TYR A 666 9.52 -18.31 -2.55
CA TYR A 666 10.21 -18.89 -1.40
C TYR A 666 10.47 -17.85 -0.30
N ALA A 667 10.82 -16.61 -0.65
CA ALA A 667 10.90 -15.51 0.31
C ALA A 667 9.57 -15.29 1.07
N HIS A 668 8.44 -15.33 0.36
CA HIS A 668 7.12 -15.26 0.98
C HIS A 668 6.79 -16.49 1.85
N LEU A 669 7.19 -17.70 1.46
CA LEU A 669 7.02 -18.90 2.31
C LEU A 669 7.86 -18.83 3.60
N ALA A 670 9.13 -18.40 3.47
CA ALA A 670 10.00 -18.15 4.61
C ALA A 670 9.37 -17.13 5.57
N ALA A 671 8.63 -16.14 5.04
CA ALA A 671 7.88 -15.18 5.82
C ALA A 671 6.79 -15.80 6.67
N PHE A 672 5.99 -16.62 6.00
CA PHE A 672 4.86 -17.27 6.61
C PHE A 672 5.36 -18.17 7.74
N ARG A 673 6.43 -18.93 7.48
CA ARG A 673 7.06 -19.80 8.47
C ARG A 673 7.65 -19.03 9.65
N ALA A 674 8.34 -17.92 9.40
CA ALA A 674 8.91 -17.08 10.46
C ALA A 674 7.84 -16.50 11.41
N ARG A 675 6.67 -16.10 10.88
CA ARG A 675 5.56 -15.64 11.72
C ARG A 675 5.07 -16.71 12.69
N TYR A 676 4.99 -17.98 12.26
CA TYR A 676 4.65 -19.08 13.17
C TYR A 676 5.65 -19.22 14.32
N TYR A 677 6.94 -19.00 14.06
CA TYR A 677 7.96 -19.06 15.13
C TYR A 677 7.81 -17.91 16.12
N MET A 678 7.34 -16.74 15.68
CA MET A 678 7.06 -15.61 16.58
C MET A 678 5.76 -15.81 17.38
N GLU A 679 4.73 -16.39 16.76
CA GLU A 679 3.43 -16.63 17.40
C GLU A 679 3.44 -17.80 18.39
N GLY A 680 4.23 -18.85 18.14
CA GLY A 680 4.33 -20.03 19.01
C GLY A 680 4.89 -19.74 20.41
N ASP A 681 5.84 -18.80 20.54
CA ASP A 681 6.40 -18.41 21.85
C ASP A 681 5.48 -17.46 22.64
N ALA A 682 4.40 -16.95 22.02
CA ALA A 682 3.45 -16.06 22.68
C ALA A 682 2.44 -16.80 23.57
N SER A 683 2.21 -18.10 23.37
CA SER A 683 1.36 -18.90 24.26
C SER A 683 2.05 -19.28 25.57
N ASP A 684 3.37 -19.43 25.56
CA ASP A 684 4.11 -20.04 26.68
C ASP A 684 4.77 -19.00 27.61
N SER A 685 4.83 -17.73 27.20
CA SER A 685 5.52 -16.66 27.95
C SER A 685 4.60 -15.80 28.85
N ALA A 686 3.38 -16.24 29.15
CA ALA A 686 2.41 -15.44 29.91
C ALA A 686 2.68 -15.32 31.43
N SER A 687 3.87 -15.66 31.93
CA SER A 687 4.14 -15.78 33.38
C SER A 687 5.31 -14.97 33.96
N HIS A 688 5.97 -14.06 33.23
CA HIS A 688 7.00 -13.19 33.83
C HIS A 688 6.79 -11.70 33.57
N SER A 689 6.38 -10.99 34.62
CA SER A 689 6.29 -9.53 34.70
C SER A 689 7.68 -8.93 34.98
N GLY A 690 8.29 -8.31 33.97
CA GLY A 690 9.48 -7.47 34.11
C GLY A 690 9.25 -6.11 33.47
N THR A 691 9.22 -5.05 34.26
CA THR A 691 9.20 -3.65 33.82
C THR A 691 10.60 -3.25 33.33
N GLY A 692 10.80 -3.26 32.01
CA GLY A 692 12.00 -2.73 31.33
C GLY A 692 11.62 -1.72 30.25
N SER A 693 12.23 -0.54 30.29
CA SER A 693 12.07 0.57 29.34
C SER A 693 12.86 0.34 28.05
N GLY A 694 12.24 0.61 26.89
CA GLY A 694 12.90 0.68 25.58
C GLY A 694 12.28 -0.23 24.52
N GLY A 695 11.82 0.35 23.41
CA GLY A 695 11.27 -0.38 22.26
C GLY A 695 12.36 -1.09 21.45
N GLU A 696 12.99 -2.12 22.02
CA GLU A 696 13.93 -2.99 21.31
C GLU A 696 13.22 -4.05 20.47
N VAL A 697 13.78 -4.33 19.30
CA VAL A 697 13.28 -5.34 18.36
C VAL A 697 13.43 -6.72 18.98
N ARG A 698 12.32 -7.47 19.15
CA ARG A 698 12.40 -8.84 19.68
C ARG A 698 13.12 -9.73 18.65
N PRO A 699 14.26 -10.36 19.01
CA PRO A 699 15.04 -11.16 18.08
C PRO A 699 14.27 -12.43 17.68
N LEU A 700 14.38 -12.81 16.41
CA LEU A 700 13.85 -14.09 15.92
C LEU A 700 14.57 -15.26 16.61
N PRO A 701 13.88 -16.39 16.86
CA PRO A 701 14.52 -17.59 17.36
C PRO A 701 15.68 -18.02 16.44
N LYS A 702 16.85 -18.32 17.03
CA LYS A 702 17.99 -18.79 16.26
C LYS A 702 17.68 -20.16 15.65
N MET A 703 17.73 -20.24 14.32
CA MET A 703 17.64 -21.53 13.63
C MET A 703 18.84 -22.41 13.96
N LYS A 704 18.58 -23.69 14.21
CA LYS A 704 19.63 -24.71 14.39
C LYS A 704 20.46 -24.83 13.12
N ASP A 705 21.78 -25.02 13.26
CA ASP A 705 22.71 -25.02 12.13
C ASP A 705 22.40 -26.10 11.09
N ASN A 706 21.91 -27.26 11.52
CA ASN A 706 21.49 -28.35 10.62
C ASN A 706 20.27 -28.01 9.75
N ILE A 707 19.51 -26.96 10.09
CA ILE A 707 18.32 -26.54 9.33
C ILE A 707 18.65 -25.38 8.38
N LYS A 708 19.76 -24.66 8.60
CA LYS A 708 20.13 -23.48 7.79
C LYS A 708 20.42 -23.80 6.34
N ASP A 709 20.87 -25.02 6.07
CA ASP A 709 21.24 -25.48 4.72
C ASP A 709 20.11 -26.27 4.02
N VAL A 710 18.92 -26.37 4.63
CA VAL A 710 17.74 -27.00 4.02
C VAL A 710 16.67 -25.97 3.68
N MET A 711 15.79 -26.32 2.73
CA MET A 711 14.62 -25.52 2.36
C MET A 711 13.48 -25.68 3.39
N PHE A 712 13.72 -25.32 4.66
CA PHE A 712 12.79 -25.52 5.79
C PHE A 712 11.42 -24.82 5.65
N PHE A 713 11.33 -23.90 4.68
CA PHE A 713 10.13 -23.12 4.37
C PHE A 713 9.26 -23.76 3.28
N CYS A 714 9.70 -24.87 2.67
CA CYS A 714 8.97 -25.58 1.62
C CYS A 714 7.97 -26.60 2.16
#